data_AF-A0A929KKJ4-F1
#
_entry.id   AF-A0A929KKJ4-F1
#
_cell.length_a   1.000
_cell.length_b   1.000
_cell.length_c   1.000
_cell.angle_alpha   90.00
_cell.angle_beta   90.00
_cell.angle_gamma   90.00
#
_symmetry.space_group_name_H-M   'P 1'
#
loop_
_entity.id
_entity.type
_entity.pdbx_description
1 polymer ?
#
loop_
_entity_poly.entity_id
_entity_poly.type
_entity_poly.pdbx_seq_one_letter_code
_entity_poly.pdbx_strand_id
1 'polypeptide(L)'
;MNDEESLESYLHAKDVDLAGIKRRLVKSARKTDYRITDSHLLLQVEMAFSKIESVPEVFTKGLPLISDQFIGEDNKRLFVLNDMQTSYQELLTYLTPLVLQAGKLFTSLKPGDDPKTFFHDFILPNNRYTAILSERIPKINSYIENDGGLYDLHIHLNGSLETDTVWQDFLADPDYVRREIKKAFDKKEKVKQQFEQESTLFEPQKYQRLLRIAQHLREVFYNSVYPRGKSQPPPKLTYLIQEVDNGKTNYDYRHPFLYVIDEDQSEKFVHLPSVECLMYILILDKLKERGDETLAGLFHFYLLILGLTNRFLVQQVHQHGFEQFQKITVNSFRQASEKTYFRRFFQFHGNNLCHLKFLEGRFAPKKDGTELLKMTSEIFSGWESFQNEVINQKYKVPKPITESTLKLIAHYIKEADRDLDEYIRHKSLRGRLVGESRAISNLLEGSGKFKDKLTGLDAASSEFDTPPEVFAPAFRMVKKSTIPKRTFHAGEDFYHLISGLRAIFEAITFCGLEENDRIGHATATGISASEWCNLLGKKMLIPQGEYLDNLVFCRYLINSKQLTTLLPAIKKIETEILDLLLKIYGKNHSIDDYEASWLMRDICPVHANYDNYLQASQSKHFNQNEWDYIESKTDRKSTAFLLFQKYHELPYRKKYEMITEIETEGIFDRDKITKLQLDILKMMCEKGIIIETLPTSNVRIGIHKDFSTYHFFRWIQWEREGYPIPKIVLGSDDTGIFATNIYNEYANIYGHLNEQKHCTEADRDQIMDKLYKNSQQFKFS
;
A
#
# COMPACT_ATOMS: atom_id res chain seq x y z
N MET A 1 -3.19 -21.57 4.60
CA MET A 1 -4.38 -20.75 4.93
C MET A 1 -5.16 -20.29 3.68
N ASN A 2 -4.64 -20.45 2.46
CA ASN A 2 -5.30 -19.99 1.22
C ASN A 2 -6.04 -21.11 0.45
N ASP A 3 -6.54 -22.13 1.15
CA ASP A 3 -7.21 -23.29 0.55
C ASP A 3 -8.74 -23.12 0.60
N GLU A 4 -9.30 -22.61 -0.49
CA GLU A 4 -10.73 -22.34 -0.63
C GLU A 4 -11.56 -23.63 -0.68
N GLU A 5 -11.03 -24.70 -1.28
CA GLU A 5 -11.73 -25.98 -1.39
C GLU A 5 -11.88 -26.66 -0.01
N SER A 6 -10.89 -26.47 0.88
CA SER A 6 -11.02 -26.86 2.29
C SER A 6 -12.05 -26.02 3.03
N LEU A 7 -12.05 -24.71 2.82
CA LEU A 7 -13.02 -23.82 3.46
C LEU A 7 -14.46 -24.20 3.08
N GLU A 8 -14.70 -24.45 1.79
CA GLU A 8 -16.00 -24.89 1.26
C GLU A 8 -16.40 -26.27 1.81
N SER A 9 -15.45 -27.20 1.94
CA SER A 9 -15.73 -28.52 2.53
C SER A 9 -16.22 -28.39 3.98
N TYR A 10 -15.53 -27.57 4.78
CA TYR A 10 -15.93 -27.34 6.16
C TYR A 10 -17.30 -26.67 6.25
N LEU A 11 -17.59 -25.69 5.40
CA LEU A 11 -18.92 -25.04 5.32
C LEU A 11 -20.07 -26.01 5.01
N HIS A 12 -19.76 -27.12 4.33
CA HIS A 12 -20.70 -28.21 4.06
C HIS A 12 -20.62 -29.36 5.08
N ALA A 13 -20.05 -29.09 6.25
CA ALA A 13 -19.86 -30.04 7.33
C ALA A 13 -19.11 -31.32 6.91
N LYS A 14 -18.14 -31.18 5.98
CA LYS A 14 -17.26 -32.26 5.55
C LYS A 14 -15.86 -32.03 6.10
N ASP A 15 -15.35 -33.03 6.81
CA ASP A 15 -13.97 -33.02 7.31
C ASP A 15 -12.97 -33.11 6.16
N VAL A 16 -11.77 -32.59 6.41
CA VAL A 16 -10.65 -32.62 5.46
C VAL A 16 -9.53 -33.43 6.07
N ASP A 17 -9.20 -34.55 5.43
CA ASP A 17 -8.10 -35.41 5.82
C ASP A 17 -6.75 -34.94 5.23
N LEU A 18 -5.67 -35.58 5.67
CA LEU A 18 -4.32 -35.26 5.22
C LEU A 18 -4.16 -35.41 3.70
N ALA A 19 -4.78 -36.43 3.10
CA ALA A 19 -4.75 -36.63 1.64
C ALA A 19 -5.45 -35.48 0.89
N GLY A 20 -6.55 -34.96 1.44
CA GLY A 20 -7.23 -33.76 0.99
C GLY A 20 -6.32 -32.53 1.02
N ILE A 21 -5.62 -32.29 2.14
CA ILE A 21 -4.66 -31.19 2.29
C ILE A 21 -3.56 -31.28 1.24
N LYS A 22 -2.89 -32.45 1.12
CA LYS A 22 -1.82 -32.67 0.14
C LYS A 22 -2.28 -32.39 -1.30
N ARG A 23 -3.45 -32.90 -1.68
CA ARG A 23 -4.04 -32.70 -3.01
C ARG A 23 -4.34 -31.22 -3.30
N ARG A 24 -4.82 -30.48 -2.31
CA ARG A 24 -5.17 -29.05 -2.43
C ARG A 24 -3.94 -28.16 -2.49
N LEU A 25 -2.86 -28.50 -1.79
CA LEU A 25 -1.58 -27.78 -1.89
C LEU A 25 -0.98 -27.83 -3.30
N VAL A 26 -1.06 -28.97 -3.99
CA VAL A 26 -0.63 -29.06 -5.41
C VAL A 26 -1.44 -28.11 -6.29
N LYS A 27 -2.75 -28.01 -6.05
CA LYS A 27 -3.64 -27.10 -6.79
C LYS A 27 -3.27 -25.64 -6.51
N SER A 28 -3.01 -25.29 -5.26
CA SER A 28 -2.61 -23.93 -4.86
C SER A 28 -1.25 -23.54 -5.46
N ALA A 29 -0.25 -24.43 -5.40
CA ALA A 29 1.06 -24.18 -6.00
C ALA A 29 0.98 -23.96 -7.53
N ARG A 30 0.09 -24.69 -8.22
CA ARG A 30 -0.16 -24.51 -9.65
C ARG A 30 -0.79 -23.15 -9.99
N LYS A 31 -1.63 -22.60 -9.10
CA LYS A 31 -2.18 -21.26 -9.28
C LYS A 31 -1.07 -20.20 -9.21
N THR A 32 0.00 -20.44 -8.46
CA THR A 32 1.15 -19.53 -8.33
C THR A 32 2.08 -19.59 -9.55
N ASP A 33 2.42 -20.77 -10.06
CA ASP A 33 3.15 -20.91 -11.33
C ASP A 33 2.63 -22.10 -12.15
N TYR A 34 1.86 -21.78 -13.19
CA TYR A 34 1.23 -22.77 -14.08
C TYR A 34 2.24 -23.51 -14.97
N ARG A 35 3.50 -23.05 -15.05
CA ARG A 35 4.55 -23.65 -15.90
C ARG A 35 5.26 -24.81 -15.22
N ILE A 36 5.13 -24.94 -13.90
CA ILE A 36 5.73 -26.04 -13.15
C ILE A 36 4.89 -27.31 -13.38
N THR A 37 5.54 -28.38 -13.85
CA THR A 37 4.87 -29.67 -14.12
C THR A 37 4.35 -30.33 -12.84
N ASP A 38 3.22 -31.04 -12.95
CA ASP A 38 2.59 -31.79 -11.85
C ASP A 38 3.55 -32.76 -11.16
N SER A 39 4.41 -33.46 -11.93
CA SER A 39 5.42 -34.36 -11.37
C SER A 39 6.35 -33.65 -10.39
N HIS A 40 6.74 -32.41 -10.68
CA HIS A 40 7.60 -31.63 -9.79
C HIS A 40 6.83 -31.16 -8.54
N LEU A 41 5.61 -30.66 -8.71
CA LEU A 41 4.76 -30.25 -7.58
C LEU A 41 4.45 -31.42 -6.64
N LEU A 42 4.19 -32.60 -7.18
CA LEU A 42 3.94 -33.81 -6.39
C LEU A 42 5.18 -34.20 -5.58
N LEU A 43 6.37 -34.20 -6.19
CA LEU A 43 7.63 -34.47 -5.47
C LEU A 43 7.91 -33.42 -4.38
N GLN A 44 7.61 -32.14 -4.62
CA GLN A 44 7.73 -31.10 -3.60
C GLN A 44 6.79 -31.35 -2.41
N VAL A 45 5.54 -31.74 -2.66
CA VAL A 45 4.59 -32.10 -1.61
C VAL A 45 5.03 -33.37 -0.87
N GLU A 46 5.50 -34.40 -1.57
CA GLU A 46 6.05 -35.60 -0.92
C GLU A 46 7.23 -35.27 -0.01
N MET A 47 8.16 -34.43 -0.47
CA MET A 47 9.29 -33.98 0.32
C MET A 47 8.83 -33.18 1.55
N ALA A 48 7.93 -32.20 1.37
CA ALA A 48 7.40 -31.35 2.44
C ALA A 48 6.63 -32.14 3.51
N PHE A 49 5.98 -33.24 3.13
CA PHE A 49 5.20 -34.09 4.04
C PHE A 49 5.90 -35.38 4.44
N SER A 50 7.19 -35.55 4.13
CA SER A 50 7.94 -36.79 4.39
C SER A 50 7.96 -37.22 5.87
N LYS A 51 7.72 -36.30 6.81
CA LYS A 51 7.66 -36.54 8.25
C LYS A 51 6.30 -36.21 8.89
N ILE A 52 5.25 -36.08 8.07
CA ILE A 52 3.90 -35.68 8.48
C ILE A 52 2.91 -36.78 8.07
N GLU A 53 2.35 -37.46 9.06
CA GLU A 53 1.48 -38.64 8.89
C GLU A 53 0.01 -38.37 9.21
N SER A 54 -0.30 -37.26 9.90
CA SER A 54 -1.65 -36.91 10.37
C SER A 54 -1.95 -35.42 10.20
N VAL A 55 -3.22 -35.00 10.32
CA VAL A 55 -3.58 -33.57 10.27
C VAL A 55 -3.02 -32.79 11.47
N PRO A 56 -3.04 -33.30 12.72
CA PRO A 56 -2.35 -32.68 13.85
C PRO A 56 -0.87 -32.38 13.58
N GLU A 57 -0.17 -33.28 12.88
CA GLU A 57 1.25 -33.11 12.54
C GLU A 57 1.51 -32.04 11.49
N VAL A 58 0.52 -31.68 10.66
CA VAL A 58 0.61 -30.50 9.77
C VAL A 58 0.88 -29.25 10.61
N PHE A 59 0.25 -29.14 11.77
CA PHE A 59 0.39 -27.99 12.66
C PHE A 59 1.52 -28.15 13.67
N THR A 60 1.73 -29.34 14.23
CA THR A 60 2.74 -29.53 15.31
C THR A 60 4.14 -29.82 14.79
N LYS A 61 4.29 -30.21 13.52
CA LYS A 61 5.59 -30.37 12.84
C LYS A 61 5.71 -29.42 11.65
N GLY A 62 4.71 -29.37 10.77
CA GLY A 62 4.76 -28.58 9.54
C GLY A 62 4.86 -27.07 9.77
N LEU A 63 3.99 -26.50 10.62
CA LEU A 63 4.04 -25.07 10.93
C LEU A 63 5.36 -24.65 11.58
N PRO A 64 5.90 -25.33 12.62
CA PRO A 64 7.24 -25.05 13.14
C PRO A 64 8.34 -25.13 12.08
N LEU A 65 8.29 -26.11 11.16
CA LEU A 65 9.27 -26.21 10.07
C LEU A 65 9.24 -24.97 9.16
N ILE A 66 8.06 -24.44 8.84
CA ILE A 66 7.93 -23.19 8.09
C ILE A 66 8.46 -22.03 8.94
N SER A 67 8.07 -21.94 10.21
CA SER A 67 8.54 -20.87 11.10
C SER A 67 10.07 -20.87 11.24
N ASP A 68 10.70 -22.04 11.37
CA ASP A 68 12.16 -22.17 11.51
C ASP A 68 12.94 -21.77 10.25
N GLN A 69 12.31 -21.78 9.07
CA GLN A 69 12.93 -21.29 7.84
C GLN A 69 13.07 -19.77 7.82
N PHE A 70 12.20 -19.04 8.52
CA PHE A 70 12.14 -17.58 8.44
C PHE A 70 12.41 -16.88 9.77
N ILE A 71 12.20 -17.54 10.91
CA ILE A 71 12.19 -16.91 12.24
C ILE A 71 13.27 -17.50 13.14
N GLY A 72 14.17 -16.64 13.58
CA GLY A 72 15.13 -16.90 14.65
C GLY A 72 14.56 -16.53 16.02
N GLU A 73 15.15 -17.11 17.07
CA GLU A 73 14.88 -16.73 18.46
C GLU A 73 16.20 -16.49 19.18
N ASP A 74 16.31 -15.36 19.89
CA ASP A 74 17.42 -15.07 20.78
C ASP A 74 16.90 -14.33 22.01
N ASN A 75 17.27 -14.82 23.21
CA ASN A 75 16.79 -14.31 24.50
C ASN A 75 15.26 -14.14 24.55
N LYS A 76 14.50 -15.15 24.08
CA LYS A 76 13.02 -15.13 23.99
C LYS A 76 12.46 -14.04 23.06
N ARG A 77 13.27 -13.48 22.17
CA ARG A 77 12.86 -12.46 21.19
C ARG A 77 12.98 -13.02 19.79
N LEU A 78 11.89 -12.95 19.05
CA LEU A 78 11.80 -13.40 17.68
C LEU A 78 12.34 -12.33 16.73
N PHE A 79 12.89 -12.78 15.61
CA PHE A 79 13.36 -11.93 14.53
C PHE A 79 13.35 -12.71 13.22
N VAL A 80 13.29 -12.00 12.10
CA VAL A 80 13.44 -12.63 10.78
C VAL A 80 14.91 -13.02 10.59
N LEU A 81 15.18 -14.25 10.14
CA LEU A 81 16.53 -14.74 9.86
C LEU A 81 17.18 -13.92 8.75
N ASN A 82 18.52 -13.84 8.82
CA ASN A 82 19.30 -13.10 7.83
C ASN A 82 19.02 -13.61 6.41
N ASP A 83 18.99 -12.69 5.44
CA ASP A 83 18.71 -12.96 4.03
C ASP A 83 17.31 -13.52 3.71
N MET A 84 16.44 -13.67 4.72
CA MET A 84 15.06 -14.16 4.51
C MET A 84 14.02 -13.05 4.42
N GLN A 85 14.41 -11.78 4.60
CA GLN A 85 13.49 -10.65 4.71
C GLN A 85 12.59 -10.44 3.48
N THR A 86 13.15 -10.46 2.26
CA THR A 86 12.39 -10.31 1.01
C THR A 86 11.38 -11.45 0.83
N SER A 87 11.80 -12.69 1.10
CA SER A 87 10.94 -13.87 1.04
C SER A 87 9.90 -13.92 2.17
N TYR A 88 10.25 -13.42 3.36
CA TYR A 88 9.31 -13.27 4.48
C TYR A 88 8.19 -12.28 4.11
N GLN A 89 8.52 -11.16 3.46
CA GLN A 89 7.53 -10.19 2.97
C GLN A 89 6.52 -10.82 1.98
N GLU A 90 6.92 -11.85 1.21
CA GLU A 90 6.01 -12.63 0.37
C GLU A 90 5.18 -13.63 1.17
N LEU A 91 5.79 -14.30 2.14
CA LEU A 91 5.13 -15.28 3.00
C LEU A 91 3.94 -14.67 3.75
N LEU A 92 4.03 -13.39 4.15
CA LEU A 92 2.96 -12.69 4.86
C LEU A 92 1.65 -12.56 4.08
N THR A 93 1.68 -12.74 2.75
CA THR A 93 0.47 -12.80 1.93
C THR A 93 -0.29 -14.12 2.14
N TYR A 94 0.42 -15.20 2.48
CA TYR A 94 -0.13 -16.56 2.63
C TYR A 94 -0.45 -16.93 4.08
N LEU A 95 0.31 -16.44 5.04
CA LEU A 95 0.19 -16.74 6.47
C LEU A 95 0.29 -15.43 7.26
N THR A 96 -0.57 -15.23 8.25
CA THR A 96 -0.44 -14.04 9.10
C THR A 96 0.80 -14.15 9.97
N PRO A 97 1.50 -13.03 10.25
CA PRO A 97 2.70 -13.04 11.08
C PRO A 97 2.51 -13.75 12.42
N LEU A 98 1.34 -13.59 13.06
CA LEU A 98 1.05 -14.17 14.37
C LEU A 98 1.02 -15.71 14.37
N VAL A 99 0.51 -16.33 13.30
CA VAL A 99 0.49 -17.80 13.15
C VAL A 99 1.92 -18.34 13.02
N LEU A 100 2.77 -17.65 12.27
CA LEU A 100 4.19 -18.01 12.14
C LEU A 100 4.93 -17.88 13.48
N GLN A 101 4.69 -16.80 14.22
CA GLN A 101 5.25 -16.64 15.57
C GLN A 101 4.79 -17.75 16.52
N ALA A 102 3.50 -18.10 16.51
CA ALA A 102 2.97 -19.19 17.34
C ALA A 102 3.64 -20.53 17.01
N GLY A 103 3.87 -20.83 15.73
CA GLY A 103 4.63 -22.00 15.30
C GLY A 103 6.04 -22.07 15.88
N LYS A 104 6.72 -20.93 15.94
CA LYS A 104 8.07 -20.82 16.54
C LYS A 104 8.02 -20.98 18.06
N LEU A 105 7.24 -20.16 18.75
CA LEU A 105 7.18 -20.10 20.21
C LEU A 105 6.62 -21.38 20.84
N PHE A 106 5.74 -22.09 20.12
CA PHE A 106 5.26 -23.40 20.53
C PHE A 106 6.40 -24.39 20.83
N THR A 107 7.50 -24.33 20.07
CA THR A 107 8.67 -25.21 20.31
C THR A 107 9.43 -24.84 21.59
N SER A 108 9.25 -23.63 22.09
CA SER A 108 9.87 -23.10 23.31
C SER A 108 9.04 -23.37 24.58
N LEU A 109 7.77 -23.80 24.44
CA LEU A 109 6.90 -24.19 25.56
C LEU A 109 7.33 -25.55 26.14
N LYS A 110 7.54 -25.60 27.46
CA LYS A 110 7.90 -26.85 28.17
C LYS A 110 6.71 -27.43 28.92
N PRO A 111 6.66 -28.77 29.10
CA PRO A 111 5.63 -29.40 29.91
C PRO A 111 5.60 -28.82 31.34
N GLY A 112 4.43 -28.34 31.75
CA GLY A 112 4.21 -27.75 33.08
C GLY A 112 4.53 -26.26 33.19
N ASP A 113 4.94 -25.60 32.10
CA ASP A 113 5.06 -24.13 32.09
C ASP A 113 3.70 -23.48 32.42
N ASP A 114 3.75 -22.45 33.27
CA ASP A 114 2.58 -21.62 33.57
C ASP A 114 2.23 -20.73 32.35
N PRO A 115 1.02 -20.86 31.77
CA PRO A 115 0.64 -20.11 30.58
C PRO A 115 0.73 -18.58 30.73
N LYS A 116 0.44 -18.05 31.92
CA LYS A 116 0.49 -16.61 32.20
C LYS A 116 1.94 -16.10 32.22
N THR A 117 2.83 -16.83 32.87
CA THR A 117 4.27 -16.53 32.86
C THR A 117 4.85 -16.63 31.44
N PHE A 118 4.52 -17.70 30.71
CA PHE A 118 4.94 -17.87 29.32
C PHE A 118 4.44 -16.72 28.42
N PHE A 119 3.19 -16.30 28.61
CA PHE A 119 2.61 -15.16 27.92
C PHE A 119 3.43 -13.88 28.12
N HIS A 120 3.75 -13.51 29.37
CA HIS A 120 4.48 -12.28 29.65
C HIS A 120 5.95 -12.33 29.19
N ASP A 121 6.58 -13.50 29.23
CA ASP A 121 8.01 -13.66 28.91
C ASP A 121 8.30 -13.83 27.41
N PHE A 122 7.49 -14.64 26.73
CA PHE A 122 7.71 -15.08 25.36
C PHE A 122 6.74 -14.47 24.35
N ILE A 123 5.45 -14.32 24.69
CA ILE A 123 4.44 -13.91 23.70
C ILE A 123 4.37 -12.39 23.64
N LEU A 124 4.00 -11.77 24.76
CA LEU A 124 3.70 -10.35 24.86
C LEU A 124 4.84 -9.47 24.30
N PRO A 125 6.13 -9.72 24.55
CA PRO A 125 7.19 -8.87 23.99
C PRO A 125 7.35 -8.94 22.47
N ASN A 126 6.86 -10.01 21.82
CA ASN A 126 7.04 -10.26 20.38
C ASN A 126 5.83 -9.87 19.52
N ASN A 127 4.66 -9.62 20.13
CA ASN A 127 3.44 -9.25 19.40
C ASN A 127 2.50 -8.32 20.20
N ARG A 128 3.07 -7.46 21.05
CA ARG A 128 2.31 -6.50 21.88
C ARG A 128 1.49 -5.51 21.06
N TYR A 129 2.14 -4.92 20.07
CA TYR A 129 1.65 -3.79 19.29
C TYR A 129 1.66 -4.07 17.78
N THR A 130 2.53 -4.99 17.34
CA THR A 130 2.55 -5.51 15.98
C THR A 130 3.01 -6.96 15.98
N ALA A 131 2.38 -7.80 15.16
CA ALA A 131 2.80 -9.17 14.90
C ALA A 131 3.86 -9.25 13.77
N ILE A 132 4.05 -8.18 13.00
CA ILE A 132 5.06 -8.15 11.93
C ILE A 132 6.45 -8.14 12.56
N LEU A 133 7.24 -9.17 12.27
CA LEU A 133 8.64 -9.26 12.71
C LEU A 133 9.56 -8.50 11.76
N SER A 134 10.76 -8.19 12.27
CA SER A 134 11.83 -7.53 11.53
C SER A 134 13.11 -8.36 11.60
N GLU A 135 13.92 -8.32 10.54
CA GLU A 135 15.29 -8.84 10.54
C GLU A 135 16.16 -8.05 11.54
N ARG A 136 17.18 -8.67 12.14
CA ARG A 136 18.14 -7.97 13.00
C ARG A 136 19.33 -7.50 12.20
N ILE A 137 19.19 -6.36 11.52
CA ILE A 137 20.28 -5.79 10.70
C ILE A 137 21.10 -4.82 11.55
N PRO A 138 22.40 -5.10 11.83
CA PRO A 138 23.23 -4.23 12.68
C PRO A 138 23.29 -2.78 12.18
N LYS A 139 23.32 -2.60 10.86
CA LYS A 139 23.35 -1.28 10.22
C LYS A 139 22.11 -0.46 10.55
N ILE A 140 20.91 -1.02 10.39
CA ILE A 140 19.64 -0.34 10.69
C ILE A 140 19.50 -0.10 12.20
N ASN A 141 19.87 -1.08 13.02
CA ASN A 141 19.84 -0.95 14.48
C ASN A 141 20.76 0.18 14.96
N SER A 142 21.91 0.40 14.30
CA SER A 142 22.79 1.52 14.63
C SER A 142 22.13 2.88 14.44
N TYR A 143 21.24 3.04 13.44
CA TYR A 143 20.47 4.28 13.25
C TYR A 143 19.49 4.50 14.40
N ILE A 144 18.78 3.43 14.79
CA ILE A 144 17.81 3.47 15.90
C ILE A 144 18.52 3.80 17.21
N GLU A 145 19.68 3.18 17.47
CA GLU A 145 20.43 3.36 18.70
C GLU A 145 21.09 4.73 18.82
N ASN A 146 21.60 5.28 17.71
CA ASN A 146 22.35 6.54 17.71
C ASN A 146 21.43 7.77 17.60
N ASP A 147 20.38 7.70 16.77
CA ASP A 147 19.56 8.86 16.43
C ASP A 147 18.12 8.77 16.97
N GLY A 148 17.78 7.64 17.60
CA GLY A 148 16.51 7.45 18.31
C GLY A 148 15.35 6.94 17.46
N GLY A 149 15.59 6.49 16.23
CA GLY A 149 14.60 5.85 15.37
C GLY A 149 14.77 6.20 13.89
N LEU A 150 13.91 5.63 13.03
CA LEU A 150 13.91 5.84 11.58
C LEU A 150 12.97 6.97 11.16
N TYR A 151 13.11 7.38 9.90
CA TYR A 151 12.31 8.41 9.25
C TYR A 151 11.37 7.74 8.27
N ASP A 152 10.07 7.84 8.50
CA ASP A 152 9.04 7.43 7.56
C ASP A 152 8.44 8.69 6.93
N LEU A 153 8.92 9.02 5.74
CA LEU A 153 8.52 10.23 5.03
C LEU A 153 7.30 10.01 4.13
N HIS A 154 6.77 8.78 4.11
CA HIS A 154 5.60 8.46 3.35
C HIS A 154 4.78 7.32 3.95
N ILE A 155 3.74 7.68 4.73
CA ILE A 155 2.75 6.72 5.21
C ILE A 155 1.33 7.25 5.02
N HIS A 156 0.43 6.39 4.56
CA HIS A 156 -1.00 6.62 4.59
C HIS A 156 -1.56 6.22 5.96
N LEU A 157 -2.24 7.16 6.65
CA LEU A 157 -2.70 6.89 8.01
C LEU A 157 -3.87 5.89 8.06
N ASN A 158 -4.71 5.85 7.04
CA ASN A 158 -5.73 4.81 6.85
C ASN A 158 -5.13 3.64 6.06
N GLY A 159 -5.72 2.45 6.18
CA GLY A 159 -5.15 1.26 5.52
C GLY A 159 -3.92 0.69 6.24
N SER A 160 -3.68 1.09 7.48
CA SER A 160 -2.40 0.91 8.17
C SER A 160 -2.42 -0.17 9.26
N LEU A 161 -3.58 -0.54 9.81
CA LEU A 161 -3.65 -1.63 10.79
C LEU A 161 -3.45 -3.00 10.14
N GLU A 162 -2.65 -3.84 10.79
CA GLU A 162 -2.32 -5.20 10.35
C GLU A 162 -3.48 -6.20 10.55
N THR A 163 -3.46 -7.30 9.77
CA THR A 163 -4.50 -8.33 9.76
C THR A 163 -4.81 -8.87 11.17
N ASP A 164 -3.79 -9.25 11.95
CA ASP A 164 -3.98 -9.88 13.25
C ASP A 164 -4.65 -8.95 14.28
N THR A 165 -4.46 -7.64 14.11
CA THR A 165 -5.08 -6.58 14.92
C THR A 165 -6.53 -6.34 14.48
N VAL A 166 -6.79 -6.25 13.17
CA VAL A 166 -8.13 -6.08 12.59
C VAL A 166 -9.02 -7.29 12.85
N TRP A 167 -8.44 -8.49 12.81
CA TRP A 167 -9.12 -9.76 13.08
C TRP A 167 -9.82 -9.79 14.45
N GLN A 168 -9.18 -9.20 15.48
CA GLN A 168 -9.76 -9.12 16.81
C GLN A 168 -11.03 -8.27 16.84
N ASP A 169 -11.03 -7.14 16.12
CA ASP A 169 -12.19 -6.26 16.04
C ASP A 169 -13.32 -6.91 15.22
N PHE A 170 -12.97 -7.73 14.21
CA PHE A 170 -13.96 -8.45 13.40
C PHE A 170 -14.73 -9.48 14.21
N LEU A 171 -14.02 -10.22 15.05
CA LEU A 171 -14.63 -11.18 15.95
C LEU A 171 -15.25 -10.52 17.17
N ALA A 172 -14.99 -9.25 17.46
CA ALA A 172 -15.73 -8.51 18.50
C ALA A 172 -17.13 -8.11 18.02
N ASP A 173 -17.28 -7.66 16.76
CA ASP A 173 -18.59 -7.25 16.21
C ASP A 173 -18.78 -7.64 14.72
N PRO A 174 -19.10 -8.92 14.42
CA PRO A 174 -19.36 -9.38 13.05
C PRO A 174 -20.54 -8.67 12.36
N ASP A 175 -21.49 -8.12 13.13
CA ASP A 175 -22.64 -7.40 12.59
C ASP A 175 -22.26 -6.02 12.07
N TYR A 176 -21.40 -5.29 12.80
CA TYR A 176 -20.83 -4.04 12.34
C TYR A 176 -19.98 -4.23 11.09
N VAL A 177 -19.09 -5.22 11.10
CA VAL A 177 -18.23 -5.53 9.94
C VAL A 177 -19.07 -5.80 8.69
N ARG A 178 -20.10 -6.65 8.79
CA ARG A 178 -21.03 -6.90 7.67
C ARG A 178 -21.68 -5.63 7.17
N ARG A 179 -22.16 -4.75 8.07
CA ARG A 179 -22.84 -3.50 7.66
C ARG A 179 -21.90 -2.59 6.87
N GLU A 180 -20.64 -2.44 7.30
CA GLU A 180 -19.68 -1.60 6.58
C GLU A 180 -19.26 -2.21 5.23
N ILE A 181 -18.95 -3.51 5.20
CA ILE A 181 -18.62 -4.22 3.95
C ILE A 181 -19.79 -4.14 2.97
N LYS A 182 -21.03 -4.38 3.44
CA LYS A 182 -22.22 -4.35 2.59
C LYS A 182 -22.43 -2.98 1.92
N LYS A 183 -22.19 -1.88 2.65
CA LYS A 183 -22.26 -0.53 2.06
C LYS A 183 -21.30 -0.35 0.89
N ALA A 184 -20.10 -0.91 0.98
CA ALA A 184 -19.10 -0.86 -0.08
C ALA A 184 -19.46 -1.82 -1.23
N PHE A 185 -19.79 -3.06 -0.90
CA PHE A 185 -20.19 -4.12 -1.85
C PHE A 185 -21.37 -3.70 -2.74
N ASP A 186 -22.41 -3.09 -2.16
CA ASP A 186 -23.60 -2.67 -2.90
C ASP A 186 -23.32 -1.51 -3.87
N LYS A 187 -22.29 -0.69 -3.61
CA LYS A 187 -22.03 0.56 -4.34
C LYS A 187 -20.82 0.52 -5.27
N LYS A 188 -19.86 -0.38 -5.04
CA LYS A 188 -18.55 -0.35 -5.69
C LYS A 188 -18.26 -1.67 -6.38
N GLU A 189 -18.13 -1.61 -7.70
CA GLU A 189 -17.88 -2.79 -8.54
C GLU A 189 -16.55 -3.49 -8.19
N LYS A 190 -15.50 -2.71 -7.89
CA LYS A 190 -14.19 -3.23 -7.45
C LYS A 190 -14.29 -4.15 -6.22
N VAL A 191 -15.25 -3.89 -5.33
CA VAL A 191 -15.46 -4.73 -4.13
C VAL A 191 -16.08 -6.06 -4.52
N LYS A 192 -17.06 -6.08 -5.43
CA LYS A 192 -17.64 -7.34 -5.94
C LYS A 192 -16.59 -8.18 -6.65
N GLN A 193 -15.79 -7.55 -7.51
CA GLN A 193 -14.68 -8.20 -8.19
C GLN A 193 -13.66 -8.80 -7.21
N GLN A 194 -13.36 -8.11 -6.09
CA GLN A 194 -12.49 -8.65 -5.06
C GLN A 194 -13.08 -9.90 -4.42
N PHE A 195 -14.37 -9.87 -4.06
CA PHE A 195 -15.07 -11.04 -3.52
C PHE A 195 -15.01 -12.22 -4.51
N GLU A 196 -15.31 -11.97 -5.78
CA GLU A 196 -15.28 -13.00 -6.83
C GLU A 196 -13.88 -13.57 -7.08
N GLN A 197 -12.85 -12.75 -6.91
CA GLN A 197 -11.47 -13.16 -7.09
C GLN A 197 -10.95 -13.98 -5.90
N GLU A 198 -11.30 -13.60 -4.67
CA GLU A 198 -10.69 -14.16 -3.46
C GLU A 198 -11.48 -15.30 -2.80
N SER A 199 -12.77 -15.45 -3.12
CA SER A 199 -13.62 -16.49 -2.56
C SER A 199 -14.83 -16.84 -3.43
N THR A 200 -15.30 -18.08 -3.29
CA THR A 200 -16.61 -18.51 -3.81
C THR A 200 -17.78 -17.97 -2.97
N LEU A 201 -17.50 -17.33 -1.84
CA LEU A 201 -18.47 -16.76 -0.91
C LEU A 201 -18.78 -15.32 -1.28
N PHE A 202 -19.52 -15.13 -2.37
CA PHE A 202 -19.77 -13.83 -3.00
C PHE A 202 -20.59 -12.81 -2.19
N GLU A 203 -21.01 -13.12 -0.95
CA GLU A 203 -21.94 -12.27 -0.20
C GLU A 203 -21.40 -11.89 1.19
N PRO A 204 -21.53 -10.60 1.60
CA PRO A 204 -21.15 -10.15 2.94
C PRO A 204 -21.79 -10.96 4.09
N GLN A 205 -23.00 -11.49 3.88
CA GLN A 205 -23.71 -12.34 4.83
C GLN A 205 -22.99 -13.69 5.05
N LYS A 206 -22.45 -14.28 3.99
CA LYS A 206 -21.68 -15.53 4.10
C LYS A 206 -20.37 -15.30 4.85
N TYR A 207 -19.71 -14.16 4.60
CA TYR A 207 -18.52 -13.78 5.35
C TYR A 207 -18.82 -13.54 6.84
N GLN A 208 -19.92 -12.86 7.16
CA GLN A 208 -20.38 -12.73 8.55
C GLN A 208 -20.59 -14.09 9.22
N ARG A 209 -21.21 -15.05 8.52
CA ARG A 209 -21.40 -16.41 9.03
C ARG A 209 -20.07 -17.06 9.38
N LEU A 210 -19.04 -16.88 8.54
CA LEU A 210 -17.68 -17.33 8.87
C LEU A 210 -17.11 -16.68 10.12
N LEU A 211 -17.29 -15.37 10.31
CA LEU A 211 -16.84 -14.69 11.52
C LEU A 211 -17.52 -15.25 12.78
N ARG A 212 -18.83 -15.53 12.72
CA ARG A 212 -19.56 -16.16 13.84
C ARG A 212 -19.09 -17.59 14.12
N ILE A 213 -18.80 -18.36 13.07
CA ILE A 213 -18.16 -19.67 13.20
C ILE A 213 -16.81 -19.55 13.90
N ALA A 214 -15.97 -18.58 13.51
CA ALA A 214 -14.67 -18.35 14.13
C ALA A 214 -14.78 -17.93 15.61
N GLN A 215 -15.76 -17.11 15.98
CA GLN A 215 -16.07 -16.81 17.39
C GLN A 215 -16.35 -18.08 18.19
N HIS A 216 -17.23 -18.94 17.67
CA HIS A 216 -17.63 -20.19 18.34
C HIS A 216 -16.47 -21.19 18.43
N LEU A 217 -15.63 -21.26 17.40
CA LEU A 217 -14.42 -22.07 17.39
C LEU A 217 -13.46 -21.69 18.52
N ARG A 218 -13.30 -20.38 18.84
CA ARG A 218 -12.49 -19.96 19.99
C ARG A 218 -13.03 -20.49 21.32
N GLU A 219 -14.36 -20.57 21.49
CA GLU A 219 -14.98 -21.17 22.69
C GLU A 219 -14.73 -22.68 22.75
N VAL A 220 -14.83 -23.37 21.60
CA VAL A 220 -14.51 -24.79 21.48
C VAL A 220 -13.04 -25.06 21.81
N PHE A 221 -12.12 -24.24 21.30
CA PHE A 221 -10.69 -24.37 21.61
C PHE A 221 -10.43 -24.17 23.11
N TYR A 222 -11.03 -23.15 23.72
CA TYR A 222 -10.89 -22.93 25.16
C TYR A 222 -11.38 -24.13 25.97
N ASN A 223 -12.57 -24.67 25.67
CA ASN A 223 -13.11 -25.83 26.37
C ASN A 223 -12.31 -27.12 26.09
N SER A 224 -11.64 -27.22 24.95
CA SER A 224 -10.76 -28.35 24.62
C SER A 224 -9.42 -28.28 25.37
N VAL A 225 -8.89 -27.07 25.58
CA VAL A 225 -7.66 -26.84 26.36
C VAL A 225 -7.94 -26.94 27.87
N TYR A 226 -9.05 -26.37 28.33
CA TYR A 226 -9.48 -26.30 29.74
C TYR A 226 -10.85 -26.98 29.96
N PRO A 227 -10.93 -28.32 29.90
CA PRO A 227 -12.20 -29.03 30.03
C PRO A 227 -12.80 -28.92 31.44
N ARG A 228 -14.11 -28.68 31.52
CA ARG A 228 -14.88 -28.74 32.78
C ARG A 228 -15.15 -30.21 33.13
N GLY A 229 -14.27 -30.83 33.92
CA GLY A 229 -14.43 -32.21 34.39
C GLY A 229 -13.74 -33.24 33.47
N LYS A 230 -14.40 -34.38 33.17
CA LYS A 230 -13.82 -35.39 32.26
C LYS A 230 -13.68 -34.79 30.86
N SER A 231 -12.49 -34.92 30.27
CA SER A 231 -12.21 -34.45 28.91
C SER A 231 -13.25 -35.00 27.93
N GLN A 232 -14.06 -34.12 27.35
CA GLN A 232 -14.97 -34.48 26.26
C GLN A 232 -14.28 -34.20 24.92
N PRO A 233 -14.54 -35.01 23.89
CA PRO A 233 -14.05 -34.71 22.55
C PRO A 233 -14.65 -33.39 22.05
N PRO A 234 -13.96 -32.66 21.15
CA PRO A 234 -14.53 -31.49 20.49
C PRO A 234 -15.87 -31.83 19.81
N PRO A 235 -16.80 -30.87 19.71
CA PRO A 235 -18.06 -31.09 19.01
C PRO A 235 -17.83 -31.41 17.54
N LYS A 236 -18.66 -32.28 16.98
CA LYS A 236 -18.67 -32.53 15.53
C LYS A 236 -18.98 -31.25 14.77
N LEU A 237 -18.36 -31.09 13.61
CA LEU A 237 -18.53 -29.93 12.73
C LEU A 237 -20.00 -29.65 12.37
N THR A 238 -20.81 -30.69 12.15
CA THR A 238 -22.25 -30.57 11.88
C THR A 238 -22.99 -29.85 12.99
N TYR A 239 -22.66 -30.14 14.25
CA TYR A 239 -23.29 -29.52 15.42
C TYR A 239 -22.87 -28.06 15.55
N LEU A 240 -21.58 -27.78 15.37
CA LEU A 240 -21.04 -26.42 15.41
C LEU A 240 -21.71 -25.50 14.37
N ILE A 241 -21.87 -25.99 13.15
CA ILE A 241 -22.52 -25.23 12.07
C ILE A 241 -24.01 -25.01 12.40
N GLN A 242 -24.70 -26.03 12.89
CA GLN A 242 -26.10 -25.92 13.32
C GLN A 242 -26.29 -24.91 14.45
N GLU A 243 -25.40 -24.85 15.44
CA GLU A 243 -25.49 -23.85 16.52
C GLU A 243 -25.41 -22.41 16.00
N VAL A 244 -24.51 -22.15 15.04
CA VAL A 244 -24.39 -20.83 14.41
C VAL A 244 -25.61 -20.50 13.55
N ASP A 245 -26.08 -21.47 12.76
CA ASP A 245 -27.23 -21.30 11.85
C ASP A 245 -28.55 -21.11 12.63
N ASN A 246 -28.66 -21.69 13.82
CA ASN A 246 -29.79 -21.48 14.75
C ASN A 246 -29.76 -20.11 15.46
N GLY A 247 -28.80 -19.24 15.13
CA GLY A 247 -28.79 -17.86 15.61
C GLY A 247 -28.25 -17.66 17.01
N LYS A 248 -27.39 -18.56 17.51
CA LYS A 248 -26.67 -18.36 18.78
C LYS A 248 -25.68 -17.20 18.62
N THR A 249 -26.13 -15.98 18.94
CA THR A 249 -25.33 -14.75 18.83
C THR A 249 -24.84 -14.31 20.21
N ASN A 250 -23.51 -14.14 20.35
CA ASN A 250 -22.92 -13.58 21.56
C ASN A 250 -22.72 -12.07 21.41
N TYR A 251 -23.66 -11.27 21.94
CA TYR A 251 -23.64 -9.80 21.82
C TYR A 251 -22.57 -9.12 22.68
N ASP A 252 -22.02 -9.81 23.68
CA ASP A 252 -20.91 -9.34 24.53
C ASP A 252 -19.72 -10.30 24.40
N TYR A 253 -19.34 -10.57 23.16
CA TYR A 253 -18.27 -11.51 22.86
C TYR A 253 -16.94 -11.00 23.41
N ARG A 254 -16.25 -11.86 24.17
CA ARG A 254 -14.87 -11.64 24.63
C ARG A 254 -14.00 -12.82 24.24
N HIS A 255 -12.72 -12.57 23.99
CA HIS A 255 -11.76 -13.61 23.67
C HIS A 255 -11.65 -14.61 24.86
N PRO A 256 -12.00 -15.90 24.70
CA PRO A 256 -12.09 -16.83 25.84
C PRO A 256 -10.78 -17.03 26.61
N PHE A 257 -9.63 -16.99 25.92
CA PHE A 257 -8.32 -17.13 26.59
C PHE A 257 -7.91 -15.89 27.40
N LEU A 258 -8.69 -14.80 27.38
CA LEU A 258 -8.44 -13.64 28.25
C LEU A 258 -8.51 -14.02 29.74
N TYR A 259 -9.39 -14.96 30.09
CA TYR A 259 -9.50 -15.46 31.46
C TYR A 259 -8.24 -16.17 31.98
N VAL A 260 -7.32 -16.57 31.09
CA VAL A 260 -6.06 -17.21 31.49
C VAL A 260 -5.03 -16.18 31.98
N ILE A 261 -5.12 -14.94 31.48
CA ILE A 261 -4.11 -13.90 31.73
C ILE A 261 -4.60 -12.82 32.71
N ASP A 262 -5.87 -12.43 32.63
CA ASP A 262 -6.46 -11.35 33.43
C ASP A 262 -7.81 -11.78 34.04
N GLU A 263 -7.73 -12.67 35.04
CA GLU A 263 -8.89 -13.19 35.78
C GLU A 263 -9.72 -12.07 36.44
N ASP A 264 -9.06 -11.01 36.92
CA ASP A 264 -9.66 -9.89 37.65
C ASP A 264 -10.11 -8.72 36.74
N GLN A 265 -9.90 -8.81 35.42
CA GLN A 265 -10.22 -7.75 34.44
C GLN A 265 -9.61 -6.38 34.80
N SER A 266 -8.38 -6.41 35.29
CA SER A 266 -7.69 -5.25 35.84
C SER A 266 -6.85 -4.50 34.80
N GLU A 267 -6.55 -5.11 33.65
CA GLU A 267 -5.75 -4.47 32.61
C GLU A 267 -6.57 -3.42 31.84
N LYS A 268 -6.11 -2.15 31.90
CA LYS A 268 -6.70 -1.05 31.13
C LYS A 268 -6.58 -1.25 29.60
N PHE A 269 -5.61 -2.03 29.14
CA PHE A 269 -5.34 -2.29 27.72
C PHE A 269 -5.04 -3.77 27.52
N VAL A 270 -5.98 -4.50 26.93
CA VAL A 270 -5.78 -5.92 26.61
C VAL A 270 -5.09 -6.06 25.26
N HIS A 271 -3.94 -6.74 25.23
CA HIS A 271 -3.19 -7.05 24.00
C HIS A 271 -3.79 -8.26 23.28
N LEU A 272 -4.97 -8.10 22.68
CA LEU A 272 -5.75 -9.20 22.08
C LEU A 272 -4.96 -10.06 21.07
N PRO A 273 -4.12 -9.51 20.17
CA PRO A 273 -3.26 -10.34 19.31
C PRO A 273 -2.31 -11.25 20.10
N SER A 274 -1.77 -10.81 21.23
CA SER A 274 -0.96 -11.67 22.10
C SER A 274 -1.80 -12.79 22.71
N VAL A 275 -3.05 -12.51 23.11
CA VAL A 275 -3.97 -13.53 23.66
C VAL A 275 -4.31 -14.59 22.62
N GLU A 276 -4.51 -14.16 21.37
CA GLU A 276 -4.70 -15.03 20.23
C GLU A 276 -3.49 -15.95 20.00
N CYS A 277 -2.28 -15.41 20.09
CA CYS A 277 -1.05 -16.20 19.96
C CYS A 277 -0.94 -17.27 21.06
N LEU A 278 -1.31 -16.93 22.30
CA LEU A 278 -1.39 -17.90 23.40
C LEU A 278 -2.38 -19.02 23.09
N MET A 279 -3.56 -18.67 22.57
CA MET A 279 -4.55 -19.68 22.13
C MET A 279 -3.94 -20.63 21.10
N TYR A 280 -3.28 -20.11 20.06
CA TYR A 280 -2.64 -20.95 19.04
C TYR A 280 -1.63 -21.92 19.66
N ILE A 281 -0.73 -21.41 20.51
CA ILE A 281 0.31 -22.21 21.16
C ILE A 281 -0.30 -23.32 22.04
N LEU A 282 -1.33 -23.01 22.82
CA LEU A 282 -2.00 -24.01 23.67
C LEU A 282 -2.79 -25.05 22.87
N ILE A 283 -3.36 -24.67 21.72
CA ILE A 283 -3.97 -25.63 20.78
C ILE A 283 -2.89 -26.57 20.23
N LEU A 284 -1.75 -26.02 19.78
CA LEU A 284 -0.63 -26.82 19.26
C LEU A 284 -0.10 -27.80 20.31
N ASP A 285 0.01 -27.38 21.57
CA ASP A 285 0.39 -28.24 22.69
C ASP A 285 -0.60 -29.39 22.89
N LYS A 286 -1.91 -29.10 22.90
CA LYS A 286 -2.94 -30.14 23.00
C LYS A 286 -2.95 -31.09 21.81
N LEU A 287 -2.71 -30.60 20.60
CA LEU A 287 -2.58 -31.43 19.40
C LEU A 287 -1.36 -32.36 19.48
N LYS A 288 -0.23 -31.87 20.01
CA LYS A 288 0.98 -32.67 20.20
C LYS A 288 0.80 -33.74 21.28
N GLU A 289 0.08 -33.41 22.35
CA GLU A 289 -0.22 -34.34 23.46
C GLU A 289 -1.16 -35.48 23.02
N ARG A 290 -2.23 -35.16 22.27
CA ARG A 290 -3.35 -36.09 22.05
C ARG A 290 -3.51 -36.61 20.63
N GLY A 291 -2.94 -35.94 19.63
CA GLY A 291 -3.15 -36.27 18.22
C GLY A 291 -4.62 -36.17 17.78
N ASP A 292 -5.39 -35.23 18.34
CA ASP A 292 -6.83 -35.11 18.07
C ASP A 292 -7.12 -34.55 16.67
N GLU A 293 -7.51 -35.44 15.75
CA GLU A 293 -7.89 -35.11 14.37
C GLU A 293 -9.07 -34.13 14.27
N THR A 294 -10.04 -34.22 15.19
CA THR A 294 -11.20 -33.33 15.15
C THR A 294 -10.78 -31.92 15.55
N LEU A 295 -10.01 -31.79 16.64
CA LEU A 295 -9.47 -30.49 17.05
C LEU A 295 -8.58 -29.88 15.96
N ALA A 296 -7.75 -30.70 15.29
CA ALA A 296 -6.89 -30.24 14.21
C ALA A 296 -7.71 -29.76 13.00
N GLY A 297 -8.77 -30.48 12.62
CA GLY A 297 -9.69 -30.06 11.55
C GLY A 297 -10.42 -28.75 11.87
N LEU A 298 -10.86 -28.56 13.11
CA LEU A 298 -11.48 -27.31 13.56
C LEU A 298 -10.49 -26.14 13.59
N PHE A 299 -9.24 -26.39 14.01
CA PHE A 299 -8.17 -25.39 13.97
C PHE A 299 -7.80 -25.03 12.53
N HIS A 300 -7.74 -26.01 11.63
CA HIS A 300 -7.57 -25.78 10.20
C HIS A 300 -8.68 -24.88 9.65
N PHE A 301 -9.95 -25.16 9.97
CA PHE A 301 -11.08 -24.34 9.54
C PHE A 301 -10.96 -22.90 10.03
N TYR A 302 -10.62 -22.69 11.31
CA TYR A 302 -10.38 -21.35 11.86
C TYR A 302 -9.30 -20.58 11.09
N LEU A 303 -8.16 -21.22 10.81
CA LEU A 303 -7.06 -20.60 10.07
C LEU A 303 -7.39 -20.32 8.60
N LEU A 304 -8.29 -21.07 7.98
CA LEU A 304 -8.77 -20.76 6.62
C LEU A 304 -9.66 -19.51 6.58
N ILE A 305 -10.48 -19.29 7.61
CA ILE A 305 -11.28 -18.07 7.74
C ILE A 305 -10.37 -16.85 7.94
N LEU A 306 -9.36 -16.97 8.82
CA LEU A 306 -8.33 -15.95 8.99
C LEU A 306 -7.55 -15.71 7.68
N GLY A 307 -7.22 -16.77 6.95
CA GLY A 307 -6.58 -16.68 5.64
C GLY A 307 -7.40 -15.90 4.62
N LEU A 308 -8.70 -16.16 4.53
CA LEU A 308 -9.61 -15.36 3.69
C LEU A 308 -9.62 -13.89 4.11
N THR A 309 -9.61 -13.62 5.41
CA THR A 309 -9.53 -12.26 5.95
C THR A 309 -8.23 -11.58 5.52
N ASN A 310 -7.10 -12.28 5.60
CA ASN A 310 -5.81 -11.78 5.12
C ASN A 310 -5.86 -11.40 3.64
N ARG A 311 -6.50 -12.21 2.78
CA ARG A 311 -6.63 -11.92 1.34
C ARG A 311 -7.49 -10.70 1.01
N PHE A 312 -8.44 -10.35 1.87
CA PHE A 312 -9.22 -9.11 1.75
C PHE A 312 -8.46 -7.87 2.24
N LEU A 313 -7.51 -8.06 3.16
CA LEU A 313 -6.82 -6.99 3.86
C LEU A 313 -5.43 -6.67 3.32
N VAL A 314 -4.70 -7.67 2.82
CA VAL A 314 -3.30 -7.58 2.38
C VAL A 314 -3.23 -7.83 0.88
N GLN A 315 -2.45 -7.00 0.17
CA GLN A 315 -2.22 -7.18 -1.26
C GLN A 315 -1.43 -8.46 -1.53
N GLN A 316 -2.06 -9.36 -2.27
CA GLN A 316 -1.54 -10.69 -2.55
C GLN A 316 -0.51 -10.67 -3.68
N VAL A 317 0.37 -11.68 -3.73
CA VAL A 317 1.40 -11.75 -4.80
C VAL A 317 0.81 -11.95 -6.20
N HIS A 318 -0.44 -12.40 -6.31
CA HIS A 318 -1.17 -12.53 -7.58
C HIS A 318 -1.97 -11.28 -7.97
N GLN A 319 -1.93 -10.22 -7.15
CA GLN A 319 -2.65 -8.96 -7.35
C GLN A 319 -1.69 -7.87 -7.85
N HIS A 320 -1.56 -7.75 -9.18
CA HIS A 320 -0.68 -6.76 -9.82
C HIS A 320 -1.42 -5.53 -10.36
N GLY A 321 -0.76 -4.37 -10.32
CA GLY A 321 -1.29 -3.10 -10.83
C GLY A 321 -2.17 -2.33 -9.84
N PHE A 322 -2.32 -1.02 -10.07
CA PHE A 322 -3.05 -0.14 -9.17
C PHE A 322 -4.54 -0.48 -9.10
N GLU A 323 -5.11 -1.03 -10.17
CA GLU A 323 -6.49 -1.53 -10.20
C GLU A 323 -6.75 -2.63 -9.16
N GLN A 324 -5.78 -3.52 -8.90
CA GLN A 324 -5.89 -4.55 -7.86
C GLN A 324 -5.75 -3.95 -6.46
N PHE A 325 -4.78 -3.06 -6.27
CA PHE A 325 -4.60 -2.32 -5.02
C PHE A 325 -5.88 -1.56 -4.61
N GLN A 326 -6.53 -0.88 -5.58
CA GLN A 326 -7.77 -0.15 -5.32
C GLN A 326 -8.93 -1.03 -4.84
N LYS A 327 -8.96 -2.31 -5.19
CA LYS A 327 -9.99 -3.23 -4.65
C LYS A 327 -9.92 -3.32 -3.13
N ILE A 328 -8.72 -3.29 -2.57
CA ILE A 328 -8.50 -3.35 -1.11
C ILE A 328 -8.83 -2.00 -0.46
N THR A 329 -8.32 -0.89 -1.01
CA THR A 329 -8.52 0.44 -0.39
C THR A 329 -9.99 0.85 -0.32
N VAL A 330 -10.83 0.34 -1.23
CA VAL A 330 -12.25 0.71 -1.30
C VAL A 330 -13.22 -0.29 -0.64
N ASN A 331 -12.75 -1.42 -0.12
CA ASN A 331 -13.61 -2.51 0.41
C ASN A 331 -14.18 -2.26 1.82
N SER A 332 -13.71 -1.22 2.51
CA SER A 332 -14.19 -0.79 3.83
C SER A 332 -14.02 -1.82 4.96
N PHE A 333 -13.23 -2.87 4.78
CA PHE A 333 -12.99 -3.88 5.82
C PHE A 333 -12.35 -3.27 7.08
N ARG A 334 -11.41 -2.32 6.94
CA ARG A 334 -10.73 -1.66 8.08
C ARG A 334 -11.55 -0.59 8.79
N GLN A 335 -12.71 -0.19 8.27
CA GLN A 335 -13.50 0.93 8.80
C GLN A 335 -13.89 0.75 10.28
N ALA A 336 -14.09 -0.50 10.71
CA ALA A 336 -14.42 -0.83 12.09
C ALA A 336 -13.23 -0.62 13.05
N SER A 337 -12.05 -1.01 12.62
CA SER A 337 -10.79 -1.00 13.39
C SER A 337 -10.13 0.37 13.39
N GLU A 338 -10.25 1.11 12.30
CA GLU A 338 -9.58 2.38 12.05
C GLU A 338 -10.46 3.60 12.38
N LYS A 339 -11.22 3.53 13.47
CA LYS A 339 -11.97 4.70 13.98
C LYS A 339 -11.10 5.69 14.73
N THR A 340 -10.04 5.21 15.38
CA THR A 340 -9.09 6.03 16.13
C THR A 340 -7.67 5.82 15.60
N TYR A 341 -6.76 6.74 15.91
CA TYR A 341 -5.36 6.69 15.46
C TYR A 341 -4.41 6.10 16.50
N PHE A 342 -4.83 6.05 17.76
CA PHE A 342 -4.00 5.66 18.91
C PHE A 342 -3.27 4.32 18.73
N ARG A 343 -3.97 3.25 18.34
CA ARG A 343 -3.38 1.91 18.12
C ARG A 343 -2.37 1.90 16.96
N ARG A 344 -2.60 2.72 15.93
CA ARG A 344 -1.74 2.79 14.74
C ARG A 344 -0.35 3.28 15.12
N PHE A 345 -0.27 4.31 15.98
CA PHE A 345 1.01 4.85 16.40
C PHE A 345 1.84 3.87 17.22
N PHE A 346 1.21 3.04 18.08
CA PHE A 346 1.91 1.94 18.74
C PHE A 346 2.46 0.92 17.72
N GLN A 347 1.65 0.52 16.74
CA GLN A 347 2.06 -0.42 15.68
C GLN A 347 3.26 0.14 14.89
N PHE A 348 3.22 1.42 14.50
CA PHE A 348 4.28 2.04 13.71
C PHE A 348 5.64 2.11 14.42
N HIS A 349 5.65 2.23 15.75
CA HIS A 349 6.90 2.27 16.53
C HIS A 349 7.46 0.87 16.84
N GLY A 350 6.75 -0.20 16.48
CA GLY A 350 7.12 -1.59 16.76
C GLY A 350 6.97 -1.99 18.22
N ASN A 351 7.21 -3.26 18.54
CA ASN A 351 7.00 -3.78 19.91
C ASN A 351 7.92 -3.16 20.97
N ASN A 352 9.11 -2.68 20.55
CA ASN A 352 10.07 -1.98 21.41
C ASN A 352 9.89 -0.46 21.42
N LEU A 353 8.94 0.07 20.64
CA LEU A 353 8.62 1.49 20.54
C LEU A 353 9.79 2.39 20.12
N CYS A 354 10.70 1.86 19.29
CA CYS A 354 11.93 2.54 18.87
C CYS A 354 12.09 2.68 17.36
N HIS A 355 11.15 2.16 16.55
CA HIS A 355 11.32 2.16 15.09
C HIS A 355 11.24 3.57 14.48
N LEU A 356 10.56 4.53 15.12
CA LEU A 356 10.26 5.82 14.53
C LEU A 356 10.85 7.00 15.32
N LYS A 357 11.52 7.88 14.59
CA LYS A 357 11.94 9.21 15.01
C LYS A 357 11.07 10.30 14.40
N PHE A 358 10.66 10.12 13.14
CA PHE A 358 9.88 11.11 12.40
C PHE A 358 8.88 10.42 11.48
N LEU A 359 7.65 10.94 11.44
CA LEU A 359 6.53 10.38 10.70
C LEU A 359 5.82 11.47 9.88
N GLU A 360 5.71 11.28 8.57
CA GLU A 360 4.91 12.12 7.67
C GLU A 360 3.61 11.41 7.28
N GLY A 361 2.57 11.61 8.08
CA GLY A 361 1.27 10.98 7.89
C GLY A 361 0.41 11.69 6.83
N ARG A 362 -0.01 10.96 5.80
CA ARG A 362 -0.94 11.43 4.78
C ARG A 362 -2.39 11.26 5.20
N PHE A 363 -3.20 12.29 4.95
CA PHE A 363 -4.65 12.24 5.14
C PHE A 363 -5.37 12.98 4.00
N ALA A 364 -6.57 12.52 3.65
CA ALA A 364 -7.39 13.18 2.64
C ALA A 364 -8.16 14.37 3.26
N PRO A 365 -7.91 15.62 2.83
CA PRO A 365 -8.55 16.79 3.39
C PRO A 365 -10.06 16.80 3.12
N LYS A 366 -10.81 17.52 3.96
CA LYS A 366 -12.25 17.73 3.78
C LYS A 366 -12.52 19.13 3.25
N LYS A 367 -13.50 19.25 2.35
CA LYS A 367 -13.98 20.54 1.84
C LYS A 367 -14.64 21.40 2.92
N ASP A 368 -15.20 20.75 3.95
CA ASP A 368 -15.80 21.42 5.10
C ASP A 368 -14.72 21.68 6.16
N GLY A 369 -14.54 22.95 6.54
CA GLY A 369 -13.50 23.36 7.47
C GLY A 369 -13.68 22.80 8.89
N THR A 370 -14.92 22.56 9.32
CA THR A 370 -15.21 21.97 10.62
C THR A 370 -14.88 20.48 10.64
N GLU A 371 -15.25 19.73 9.60
CA GLU A 371 -14.85 18.33 9.45
C GLU A 371 -13.32 18.18 9.33
N LEU A 372 -12.66 19.07 8.58
CA LEU A 372 -11.21 19.08 8.44
C LEU A 372 -10.53 19.31 9.81
N LEU A 373 -10.97 20.32 10.56
CA LEU A 373 -10.46 20.62 11.90
C LEU A 373 -10.68 19.45 12.87
N LYS A 374 -11.86 18.81 12.81
CA LYS A 374 -12.16 17.64 13.63
C LYS A 374 -11.21 16.49 13.31
N MET A 375 -11.05 16.15 12.04
CA MET A 375 -10.17 15.06 11.59
C MET A 375 -8.72 15.30 12.01
N THR A 376 -8.17 16.49 11.76
CA THR A 376 -6.78 16.79 12.15
C THR A 376 -6.61 16.78 13.67
N SER A 377 -7.60 17.25 14.42
CA SER A 377 -7.60 17.19 15.88
C SER A 377 -7.65 15.75 16.41
N GLU A 378 -8.42 14.86 15.80
CA GLU A 378 -8.48 13.43 16.16
C GLU A 378 -7.14 12.71 15.92
N ILE A 379 -6.46 13.03 14.81
CA ILE A 379 -5.13 12.50 14.50
C ILE A 379 -4.14 12.92 15.61
N PHE A 380 -4.04 14.22 15.89
CA PHE A 380 -3.10 14.71 16.90
C PHE A 380 -3.48 14.33 18.32
N SER A 381 -4.76 14.20 18.65
CA SER A 381 -5.20 13.68 19.95
C SER A 381 -4.79 12.21 20.12
N GLY A 382 -4.89 11.40 19.06
CA GLY A 382 -4.36 10.03 19.05
C GLY A 382 -2.84 10.00 19.26
N TRP A 383 -2.11 10.92 18.62
CA TRP A 383 -0.66 11.06 18.76
C TRP A 383 -0.25 11.50 20.17
N GLU A 384 -0.90 12.54 20.71
CA GLU A 384 -0.68 13.06 22.06
C GLU A 384 -1.00 12.00 23.12
N SER A 385 -2.07 11.22 22.92
CA SER A 385 -2.41 10.09 23.81
C SER A 385 -1.34 9.01 23.77
N PHE A 386 -0.84 8.67 22.58
CA PHE A 386 0.28 7.73 22.41
C PHE A 386 1.54 8.24 23.13
N GLN A 387 1.96 9.49 22.90
CA GLN A 387 3.12 10.10 23.55
C GLN A 387 2.97 10.11 25.08
N ASN A 388 1.79 10.43 25.60
CA ASN A 388 1.54 10.44 27.04
C ASN A 388 1.66 9.05 27.66
N GLU A 389 1.13 8.00 27.03
CA GLU A 389 1.26 6.62 27.52
C GLU A 389 2.73 6.13 27.48
N VAL A 390 3.47 6.57 26.47
CA VAL A 390 4.90 6.30 26.28
C VAL A 390 5.77 7.01 27.32
N ILE A 391 5.55 8.31 27.54
CA ILE A 391 6.34 9.17 28.44
C ILE A 391 6.05 8.86 29.91
N ASN A 392 4.79 8.65 30.29
CA ASN A 392 4.39 8.43 31.69
C ASN A 392 4.77 7.05 32.25
N GLN A 393 5.49 6.22 31.47
CA GLN A 393 6.06 4.92 31.83
C GLN A 393 5.41 4.19 33.02
N LYS A 394 4.27 3.54 32.76
CA LYS A 394 3.84 2.34 33.50
C LYS A 394 4.60 1.07 33.06
N TYR A 395 5.53 1.17 32.09
CA TYR A 395 6.31 0.06 31.54
C TYR A 395 7.81 0.36 31.48
N LYS A 396 8.62 -0.57 31.99
CA LYS A 396 10.09 -0.55 31.93
C LYS A 396 10.57 -0.81 30.50
N VAL A 397 10.72 0.23 29.69
CA VAL A 397 11.43 0.10 28.40
C VAL A 397 12.94 0.27 28.65
N PRO A 398 13.82 -0.58 28.07
CA PRO A 398 15.26 -0.60 28.40
C PRO A 398 16.05 0.68 28.07
N LYS A 399 15.54 1.54 27.20
CA LYS A 399 16.15 2.82 26.81
C LYS A 399 15.09 3.93 26.84
N PRO A 400 15.47 5.19 27.15
CA PRO A 400 14.56 6.32 27.07
C PRO A 400 14.02 6.42 25.64
N ILE A 401 12.70 6.42 25.52
CA ILE A 401 12.01 6.57 24.25
C ILE A 401 12.34 7.98 23.75
N THR A 402 12.92 8.09 22.56
CA THR A 402 13.26 9.42 22.05
C THR A 402 11.98 10.10 21.58
N GLU A 403 11.86 11.40 21.84
CA GLU A 403 10.73 12.18 21.34
C GLU A 403 10.64 12.02 19.81
N SER A 404 9.58 11.35 19.36
CA SER A 404 9.24 11.19 17.94
C SER A 404 8.38 12.37 17.49
N THR A 405 8.46 12.74 16.21
CA THR A 405 7.67 13.85 15.65
C THR A 405 6.69 13.36 14.59
N LEU A 406 5.45 13.84 14.65
CA LEU A 406 4.44 13.67 13.61
C LEU A 406 4.23 14.99 12.85
N LYS A 407 4.33 14.92 11.52
CA LYS A 407 3.86 15.95 10.59
C LYS A 407 2.81 15.36 9.67
N LEU A 408 1.89 16.20 9.22
CA LEU A 408 0.83 15.80 8.31
C LEU A 408 1.04 16.38 6.92
N ILE A 409 0.67 15.58 5.93
CA ILE A 409 0.64 15.93 4.52
C ILE A 409 -0.81 15.83 4.05
N ALA A 410 -1.37 16.93 3.55
CA ALA A 410 -2.71 16.92 2.98
C ALA A 410 -2.66 16.30 1.58
N HIS A 411 -3.44 15.24 1.36
CA HIS A 411 -3.34 14.42 0.17
C HIS A 411 -4.62 14.50 -0.67
N TYR A 412 -4.57 15.16 -1.81
CA TYR A 412 -5.68 15.21 -2.76
C TYR A 412 -5.85 13.88 -3.49
N ILE A 413 -7.11 13.48 -3.67
CA ILE A 413 -7.46 12.20 -4.26
C ILE A 413 -7.74 12.38 -5.77
N LYS A 414 -6.98 11.66 -6.60
CA LYS A 414 -7.24 11.45 -8.04
C LYS A 414 -8.50 10.60 -8.23
N GLU A 415 -9.38 11.06 -9.11
CA GLU A 415 -10.67 10.46 -9.37
C GLU A 415 -11.09 10.61 -10.84
N ALA A 416 -11.62 9.53 -11.39
CA ALA A 416 -12.15 9.50 -12.75
C ALA A 416 -13.18 10.62 -13.01
N ASP A 417 -13.17 11.18 -14.23
CA ASP A 417 -14.13 12.20 -14.68
C ASP A 417 -15.51 11.56 -14.99
N ARG A 418 -16.29 11.26 -13.95
CA ARG A 418 -17.60 10.60 -14.11
C ARG A 418 -18.72 11.55 -14.49
N ASP A 419 -18.68 12.78 -13.97
CA ASP A 419 -19.68 13.81 -14.23
C ASP A 419 -19.23 14.69 -15.40
N LEU A 420 -19.36 14.16 -16.62
CA LEU A 420 -18.86 14.79 -17.84
C LEU A 420 -19.52 16.15 -18.10
N ASP A 421 -18.73 17.21 -18.04
CA ASP A 421 -19.11 18.56 -18.48
C ASP A 421 -18.71 18.78 -19.95
N GLU A 422 -19.51 19.57 -20.69
CA GLU A 422 -19.29 19.80 -22.11
C GLU A 422 -17.95 20.49 -22.43
N TYR A 423 -17.46 21.37 -21.54
CA TYR A 423 -16.34 22.28 -21.82
C TYR A 423 -15.18 22.19 -20.84
N ILE A 424 -15.33 21.49 -19.70
CA ILE A 424 -14.30 21.41 -18.66
C ILE A 424 -14.06 19.96 -18.21
N ARG A 425 -12.83 19.46 -18.43
CA ARG A 425 -12.39 18.16 -17.89
C ARG A 425 -12.29 18.23 -16.36
N HIS A 426 -12.76 17.18 -15.69
CA HIS A 426 -12.71 17.02 -14.24
C HIS A 426 -13.37 18.20 -13.49
N LYS A 427 -14.44 18.78 -14.02
CA LYS A 427 -15.07 19.98 -13.44
C LYS A 427 -15.47 19.78 -11.97
N SER A 428 -16.07 18.62 -11.66
CA SER A 428 -16.48 18.25 -10.30
C SER A 428 -15.28 18.18 -9.35
N LEU A 429 -14.22 17.46 -9.75
CA LEU A 429 -12.98 17.36 -8.97
C LEU A 429 -12.30 18.71 -8.79
N ARG A 430 -12.13 19.51 -9.85
CA ARG A 430 -11.56 20.88 -9.76
C ARG A 430 -12.33 21.75 -8.78
N GLY A 431 -13.67 21.69 -8.80
CA GLY A 431 -14.52 22.41 -7.85
C GLY A 431 -14.31 21.97 -6.40
N ARG A 432 -14.10 20.67 -6.17
CA ARG A 432 -13.80 20.11 -4.85
C ARG A 432 -12.42 20.51 -4.34
N LEU A 433 -11.39 20.42 -5.19
CA LEU A 433 -10.02 20.83 -4.88
C LEU A 433 -9.99 22.29 -4.43
N VAL A 434 -10.72 23.19 -5.11
CA VAL A 434 -10.85 24.59 -4.67
C VAL A 434 -11.43 24.69 -3.26
N GLY A 435 -12.45 23.89 -2.93
CA GLY A 435 -13.05 23.85 -1.59
C GLY A 435 -12.08 23.34 -0.52
N GLU A 436 -11.40 22.22 -0.79
CA GLU A 436 -10.41 21.62 0.12
C GLU A 436 -9.21 22.53 0.34
N SER A 437 -8.66 23.13 -0.73
CA SER A 437 -7.58 24.11 -0.62
C SER A 437 -7.99 25.34 0.19
N ARG A 438 -9.20 25.88 0.02
CA ARG A 438 -9.71 26.99 0.85
C ARG A 438 -9.85 26.58 2.32
N ALA A 439 -10.36 25.38 2.59
CA ALA A 439 -10.47 24.85 3.95
C ALA A 439 -9.10 24.69 4.62
N ILE A 440 -8.09 24.21 3.88
CA ILE A 440 -6.70 24.10 4.35
C ILE A 440 -6.12 25.49 4.66
N SER A 441 -6.23 26.46 3.74
CA SER A 441 -5.73 27.83 3.98
C SER A 441 -6.39 28.45 5.21
N ASN A 442 -7.72 28.32 5.34
CA ASN A 442 -8.45 28.83 6.50
C ASN A 442 -8.04 28.15 7.82
N LEU A 443 -7.79 26.83 7.81
CA LEU A 443 -7.32 26.10 8.99
C LEU A 443 -5.97 26.65 9.47
N LEU A 444 -5.05 26.92 8.54
CA LEU A 444 -3.68 27.35 8.85
C LEU A 444 -3.60 28.85 9.19
N GLU A 445 -4.45 29.69 8.61
CA GLU A 445 -4.57 31.11 8.95
C GLU A 445 -5.31 31.33 10.27
N GLY A 446 -6.40 30.58 10.51
CA GLY A 446 -7.26 30.72 11.69
C GLY A 446 -6.76 29.99 12.94
N SER A 447 -5.90 28.98 12.79
CA SER A 447 -5.37 28.18 13.90
C SER A 447 -3.85 28.03 13.83
N GLY A 448 -3.14 28.87 14.58
CA GLY A 448 -1.68 28.76 14.73
C GLY A 448 -1.21 27.38 15.23
N LYS A 449 -2.11 26.58 15.86
CA LYS A 449 -1.81 25.22 16.35
C LYS A 449 -1.38 24.25 15.24
N PHE A 450 -1.90 24.42 14.01
CA PHE A 450 -1.65 23.47 12.92
C PHE A 450 -0.58 23.92 11.92
N LYS A 451 -0.10 25.17 12.02
CA LYS A 451 0.84 25.76 11.07
C LYS A 451 2.15 24.96 10.95
N ASP A 452 2.70 24.54 12.08
CA ASP A 452 3.93 23.73 12.13
C ASP A 452 3.63 22.23 12.12
N LYS A 453 2.36 21.83 11.94
CA LYS A 453 1.92 20.44 11.98
C LYS A 453 1.51 19.91 10.61
N LEU A 454 0.97 20.76 9.75
CA LEU A 454 0.60 20.45 8.36
C LEU A 454 1.65 21.07 7.42
N THR A 455 2.64 20.27 7.00
CA THR A 455 3.86 20.80 6.38
C THR A 455 3.94 20.57 4.88
N GLY A 456 3.10 19.71 4.32
CA GLY A 456 3.11 19.43 2.88
C GLY A 456 1.74 19.19 2.26
N LEU A 457 1.73 19.27 0.93
CA LEU A 457 0.60 18.96 0.06
C LEU A 457 0.99 17.85 -0.91
N ASP A 458 0.07 16.94 -1.19
CA ASP A 458 0.24 15.78 -2.06
C ASP A 458 -0.98 15.59 -2.98
N ALA A 459 -0.81 14.83 -4.05
CA ALA A 459 -1.89 14.24 -4.82
C ALA A 459 -1.55 12.81 -5.25
N ALA A 460 -2.41 11.85 -4.92
CA ALA A 460 -2.32 10.46 -5.38
C ALA A 460 -3.69 9.79 -5.49
N SER A 461 -3.73 8.45 -5.45
CA SER A 461 -4.73 7.58 -6.10
C SER A 461 -4.35 7.34 -7.57
N SER A 462 -5.27 6.75 -8.35
CA SER A 462 -5.01 6.23 -9.69
C SER A 462 -4.46 7.31 -10.63
N GLU A 463 -3.29 7.06 -11.23
CA GLU A 463 -2.71 7.93 -12.26
C GLU A 463 -3.49 7.89 -13.58
N PHE A 464 -4.22 6.80 -13.84
CA PHE A 464 -5.11 6.70 -15.01
C PHE A 464 -6.34 7.59 -14.88
N ASP A 465 -6.76 7.89 -13.65
CA ASP A 465 -8.01 8.59 -13.38
C ASP A 465 -7.87 10.11 -13.54
N THR A 466 -6.72 10.70 -13.25
CA THR A 466 -6.57 12.16 -13.25
C THR A 466 -5.13 12.60 -13.54
N PRO A 467 -4.90 13.38 -14.60
CA PRO A 467 -3.57 13.90 -14.93
C PRO A 467 -3.14 15.07 -14.02
N PRO A 468 -1.83 15.37 -13.92
CA PRO A 468 -1.31 16.43 -13.02
C PRO A 468 -1.91 17.83 -13.23
N GLU A 469 -2.22 18.20 -14.48
CA GLU A 469 -2.86 19.47 -14.87
C GLU A 469 -4.16 19.80 -14.11
N VAL A 470 -4.84 18.79 -13.55
CA VAL A 470 -6.08 18.99 -12.78
C VAL A 470 -5.80 19.65 -11.43
N PHE A 471 -4.64 19.35 -10.85
CA PHE A 471 -4.22 19.80 -9.53
C PHE A 471 -3.42 21.10 -9.56
N ALA A 472 -2.86 21.48 -10.71
CA ALA A 472 -2.02 22.66 -10.87
C ALA A 472 -2.61 23.96 -10.26
N PRO A 473 -3.89 24.32 -10.50
CA PRO A 473 -4.48 25.51 -9.87
C PRO A 473 -4.59 25.41 -8.34
N ALA A 474 -4.87 24.22 -7.81
CA ALA A 474 -5.01 23.98 -6.37
C ALA A 474 -3.63 24.07 -5.66
N PHE A 475 -2.60 23.45 -6.24
CA PHE A 475 -1.23 23.53 -5.77
C PHE A 475 -0.72 24.98 -5.73
N ARG A 476 -0.98 25.75 -6.80
CA ARG A 476 -0.64 27.17 -6.88
C ARG A 476 -1.41 28.01 -5.86
N MET A 477 -2.69 27.72 -5.61
CA MET A 477 -3.49 28.44 -4.61
C MET A 477 -2.96 28.27 -3.18
N VAL A 478 -2.62 27.03 -2.78
CA VAL A 478 -2.10 26.74 -1.43
C VAL A 478 -0.65 27.24 -1.26
N LYS A 479 0.15 27.19 -2.33
CA LYS A 479 1.55 27.65 -2.32
C LYS A 479 1.72 29.08 -1.86
N LYS A 480 0.87 29.98 -2.37
CA LYS A 480 0.97 31.40 -2.05
C LYS A 480 0.55 31.71 -0.62
N SER A 481 -0.24 30.84 0.01
CA SER A 481 -0.97 31.16 1.22
C SER A 481 -0.38 30.56 2.49
N THR A 482 0.12 29.31 2.50
CA THR A 482 0.37 28.67 3.81
C THR A 482 1.29 27.43 3.85
N ILE A 483 1.30 26.53 2.85
CA ILE A 483 2.10 25.29 2.90
C ILE A 483 3.34 25.39 2.00
N PRO A 484 4.56 25.23 2.56
CA PRO A 484 5.79 25.43 1.79
C PRO A 484 6.12 24.25 0.87
N LYS A 485 5.93 23.01 1.33
CA LYS A 485 6.43 21.81 0.67
C LYS A 485 5.36 21.06 -0.12
N ARG A 486 5.77 20.40 -1.20
CA ARG A 486 4.90 19.61 -2.07
C ARG A 486 5.51 18.25 -2.36
N THR A 487 4.65 17.28 -2.48
CA THR A 487 4.93 16.00 -3.12
C THR A 487 3.81 15.72 -4.13
N PHE A 488 4.05 14.83 -5.07
CA PHE A 488 3.05 14.42 -6.06
C PHE A 488 3.37 13.00 -6.51
N HIS A 489 2.40 12.08 -6.45
CA HIS A 489 2.63 10.73 -6.98
C HIS A 489 2.58 10.77 -8.50
N ALA A 490 3.66 10.36 -9.15
CA ALA A 490 3.73 10.30 -10.60
C ALA A 490 4.70 9.22 -11.06
N GLY A 491 4.33 8.51 -12.13
CA GLY A 491 5.13 7.44 -12.72
C GLY A 491 5.17 6.15 -11.89
N GLU A 492 4.16 5.90 -11.06
CA GLU A 492 3.92 4.62 -10.40
C GLU A 492 3.17 3.64 -11.31
N ASP A 493 2.06 4.09 -11.91
CA ASP A 493 1.24 3.31 -12.84
C ASP A 493 0.95 4.10 -14.12
N PHE A 494 1.01 3.42 -15.27
CA PHE A 494 1.01 4.06 -16.59
C PHE A 494 0.77 3.05 -17.73
N TYR A 495 0.25 3.55 -18.86
CA TYR A 495 0.05 2.72 -20.07
C TYR A 495 1.38 2.35 -20.72
N HIS A 496 2.22 3.35 -20.99
CA HIS A 496 3.54 3.20 -21.60
C HIS A 496 4.61 3.78 -20.65
N LEU A 497 5.85 3.29 -20.64
CA LEU A 497 6.93 3.90 -19.82
C LEU A 497 7.04 5.42 -20.05
N ILE A 498 6.88 5.85 -21.30
CA ILE A 498 6.80 7.27 -21.70
C ILE A 498 5.63 8.00 -21.05
N SER A 499 4.46 7.37 -20.87
CA SER A 499 3.34 7.95 -20.12
C SER A 499 3.75 8.25 -18.68
N GLY A 500 4.43 7.32 -18.00
CA GLY A 500 4.95 7.53 -16.65
C GLY A 500 5.99 8.66 -16.58
N LEU A 501 6.92 8.69 -17.54
CA LEU A 501 7.92 9.77 -17.65
C LEU A 501 7.27 11.14 -17.91
N ARG A 502 6.24 11.19 -18.77
CA ARG A 502 5.46 12.40 -19.05
C ARG A 502 4.70 12.84 -17.80
N ALA A 503 4.06 11.93 -17.07
CA ALA A 503 3.35 12.24 -15.83
C ALA A 503 4.27 12.90 -14.79
N ILE A 504 5.51 12.40 -14.63
CA ILE A 504 6.52 13.01 -13.76
C ILE A 504 6.88 14.43 -14.24
N PHE A 505 7.13 14.58 -15.54
CA PHE A 505 7.41 15.89 -16.14
C PHE A 505 6.27 16.89 -15.92
N GLU A 506 5.03 16.46 -16.16
CA GLU A 506 3.82 17.26 -16.01
C GLU A 506 3.57 17.61 -14.54
N ALA A 507 3.78 16.67 -13.61
CA ALA A 507 3.68 16.96 -12.17
C ALA A 507 4.67 18.06 -11.76
N ILE A 508 5.93 17.94 -12.17
CA ILE A 508 6.97 18.94 -11.85
C ILE A 508 6.65 20.30 -12.49
N THR A 509 6.23 20.29 -13.75
CA THR A 509 6.06 21.51 -14.55
C THR A 509 4.74 22.21 -14.25
N PHE A 510 3.62 21.48 -14.26
CA PHE A 510 2.28 22.05 -14.12
C PHE A 510 1.93 22.36 -12.66
N CYS A 511 2.29 21.47 -11.73
CA CYS A 511 2.04 21.71 -10.29
C CYS A 511 3.11 22.61 -9.65
N GLY A 512 4.11 23.06 -10.41
CA GLY A 512 5.12 24.03 -9.97
C GLY A 512 5.97 23.52 -8.82
N LEU A 513 6.41 22.26 -8.91
CA LEU A 513 7.32 21.65 -7.93
C LEU A 513 8.71 22.26 -8.06
N GLU A 514 9.32 22.53 -6.91
CA GLU A 514 10.60 23.25 -6.78
C GLU A 514 11.62 22.45 -5.97
N GLU A 515 12.76 23.08 -5.68
CA GLU A 515 13.83 22.47 -4.92
C GLU A 515 13.35 21.94 -3.56
N ASN A 516 13.68 20.70 -3.26
CA ASN A 516 13.26 19.92 -2.10
C ASN A 516 11.77 19.53 -2.07
N ASP A 517 10.99 19.81 -3.12
CA ASP A 517 9.74 19.10 -3.35
C ASP A 517 10.02 17.68 -3.86
N ARG A 518 9.01 16.82 -3.81
CA ARG A 518 9.20 15.39 -4.06
C ARG A 518 8.27 14.83 -5.13
N ILE A 519 8.69 13.72 -5.73
CA ILE A 519 7.83 12.85 -6.52
C ILE A 519 7.70 11.51 -5.80
N GLY A 520 6.46 11.10 -5.55
CA GLY A 520 6.12 9.79 -5.02
C GLY A 520 6.36 8.71 -6.07
N HIS A 521 7.04 7.63 -5.66
CA HIS A 521 7.41 6.45 -6.43
C HIS A 521 8.42 6.68 -7.57
N ALA A 522 8.06 7.47 -8.59
CA ALA A 522 8.86 7.71 -9.79
C ALA A 522 9.35 6.45 -10.53
N THR A 523 8.66 5.31 -10.37
CA THR A 523 9.14 3.99 -10.83
C THR A 523 9.45 3.94 -12.32
N ALA A 524 8.68 4.68 -13.14
CA ALA A 524 8.86 4.81 -14.58
C ALA A 524 10.28 5.24 -14.98
N THR A 525 10.99 5.95 -14.11
CA THR A 525 12.39 6.38 -14.35
C THR A 525 13.39 5.26 -14.14
N GLY A 526 13.08 4.24 -13.33
CA GLY A 526 14.02 3.19 -12.94
C GLY A 526 13.75 1.83 -13.57
N ILE A 527 12.49 1.53 -13.92
CA ILE A 527 12.09 0.22 -14.47
C ILE A 527 12.93 -0.16 -15.69
N SER A 528 13.29 -1.44 -15.80
CA SER A 528 14.00 -1.99 -16.96
C SER A 528 13.10 -1.97 -18.19
N ALA A 529 13.48 -1.18 -19.20
CA ALA A 529 12.77 -1.14 -20.48
C ALA A 529 12.68 -2.54 -21.15
N SER A 530 13.71 -3.37 -20.98
CA SER A 530 13.70 -4.74 -21.50
C SER A 530 12.67 -5.63 -20.82
N GLU A 531 12.60 -5.60 -19.48
CA GLU A 531 11.63 -6.41 -18.72
C GLU A 531 10.20 -5.95 -19.02
N TRP A 532 9.98 -4.63 -19.05
CA TRP A 532 8.70 -4.04 -19.38
C TRP A 532 8.22 -4.42 -20.79
N CYS A 533 9.07 -4.30 -21.81
CA CYS A 533 8.72 -4.68 -23.19
C CYS A 533 8.45 -6.19 -23.31
N ASN A 534 9.23 -7.02 -22.62
CA ASN A 534 9.05 -8.47 -22.64
C ASN A 534 7.73 -8.90 -21.98
N LEU A 535 7.29 -8.19 -20.94
CA LEU A 535 6.02 -8.45 -20.24
C LEU A 535 4.81 -8.13 -21.10
N LEU A 536 4.80 -6.98 -21.78
CA LEU A 536 3.68 -6.55 -22.62
C LEU A 536 3.64 -7.24 -23.98
N GLY A 537 4.78 -7.70 -24.48
CA GLY A 537 4.90 -8.28 -25.81
C GLY A 537 5.01 -7.22 -26.91
N LYS A 538 4.79 -7.61 -28.17
CA LYS A 538 5.09 -6.77 -29.35
C LYS A 538 4.13 -5.61 -29.58
N LYS A 539 2.90 -5.72 -29.07
CA LYS A 539 1.80 -4.78 -29.32
C LYS A 539 1.09 -4.49 -28.01
N MET A 540 0.61 -3.27 -27.85
CA MET A 540 -0.15 -2.84 -26.68
C MET A 540 -1.30 -1.90 -27.05
N LEU A 541 -2.28 -1.79 -26.16
CA LEU A 541 -3.42 -0.90 -26.29
C LEU A 541 -3.21 0.36 -25.45
N ILE A 542 -3.61 1.50 -26.00
CA ILE A 542 -3.47 2.81 -25.35
C ILE A 542 -4.56 3.76 -25.88
N PRO A 543 -5.10 4.68 -25.08
CA PRO A 543 -5.91 5.77 -25.62
C PRO A 543 -5.10 6.57 -26.65
N GLN A 544 -5.67 6.84 -27.83
CA GLN A 544 -4.93 7.48 -28.91
C GLN A 544 -4.45 8.89 -28.55
N GLY A 545 -5.19 9.59 -27.70
CA GLY A 545 -4.79 10.88 -27.16
C GLY A 545 -3.64 10.81 -26.16
N GLU A 546 -3.61 9.76 -25.34
CA GLU A 546 -2.49 9.48 -24.42
C GLU A 546 -1.21 9.23 -25.24
N TYR A 547 -1.33 8.50 -26.35
CA TYR A 547 -0.20 8.29 -27.27
C TYR A 547 0.22 9.58 -27.98
N LEU A 548 -0.73 10.42 -28.42
CA LEU A 548 -0.45 11.74 -28.99
C LEU A 548 0.35 12.61 -28.01
N ASP A 549 -0.09 12.70 -26.75
CA ASP A 549 0.57 13.53 -25.75
C ASP A 549 1.96 12.98 -25.39
N ASN A 550 2.15 11.66 -25.37
CA ASN A 550 3.47 11.04 -25.25
C ASN A 550 4.42 11.44 -26.38
N LEU A 551 3.95 11.44 -27.62
CA LEU A 551 4.76 11.82 -28.78
C LEU A 551 5.13 13.30 -28.76
N VAL A 552 4.18 14.17 -28.40
CA VAL A 552 4.41 15.62 -28.26
C VAL A 552 5.39 15.91 -27.14
N PHE A 553 5.25 15.24 -26.00
CA PHE A 553 6.22 15.30 -24.90
C PHE A 553 7.62 14.88 -25.34
N CYS A 554 7.76 13.75 -26.04
CA CYS A 554 9.07 13.32 -26.55
C CYS A 554 9.66 14.34 -27.53
N ARG A 555 8.86 14.87 -28.46
CA ARG A 555 9.32 15.93 -29.39
C ARG A 555 9.82 17.16 -28.63
N TYR A 556 9.02 17.64 -27.68
CA TYR A 556 9.37 18.78 -26.83
C TYR A 556 10.71 18.55 -26.11
N LEU A 557 10.91 17.39 -25.50
CA LEU A 557 12.17 17.05 -24.82
C LEU A 557 13.35 17.00 -25.78
N ILE A 558 13.21 16.32 -26.93
CA ILE A 558 14.30 16.20 -27.91
C ILE A 558 14.74 17.57 -28.41
N ASN A 559 13.79 18.46 -28.70
CA ASN A 559 14.07 19.80 -29.18
C ASN A 559 14.65 20.71 -28.08
N SER A 560 14.00 20.75 -26.90
CA SER A 560 14.39 21.66 -25.81
C SER A 560 15.73 21.30 -25.17
N LYS A 561 16.06 20.01 -25.06
CA LYS A 561 17.31 19.51 -24.47
C LYS A 561 18.37 19.15 -25.50
N GLN A 562 18.09 19.36 -26.80
CA GLN A 562 18.98 19.01 -27.92
C GLN A 562 19.49 17.56 -27.84
N LEU A 563 18.57 16.61 -27.64
CA LEU A 563 18.91 15.18 -27.49
C LEU A 563 19.32 14.59 -28.84
N THR A 564 20.57 14.83 -29.24
CA THR A 564 21.12 14.48 -30.55
C THR A 564 20.93 13.01 -30.91
N THR A 565 20.99 12.13 -29.91
CA THR A 565 20.82 10.69 -30.08
C THR A 565 19.38 10.26 -30.42
N LEU A 566 18.38 11.10 -30.16
CA LEU A 566 16.96 10.84 -30.45
C LEU A 566 16.46 11.61 -31.68
N LEU A 567 17.24 12.54 -32.25
CA LEU A 567 16.90 13.28 -33.47
C LEU A 567 16.42 12.38 -34.64
N PRO A 568 16.99 11.18 -34.88
CA PRO A 568 16.50 10.31 -35.96
C PRO A 568 15.04 9.87 -35.81
N ALA A 569 14.49 9.90 -34.59
CA ALA A 569 13.09 9.55 -34.32
C ALA A 569 12.11 10.69 -34.65
N ILE A 570 12.56 11.96 -34.68
CA ILE A 570 11.68 13.14 -34.81
C ILE A 570 10.75 13.03 -36.01
N LYS A 571 11.27 12.69 -37.20
CA LYS A 571 10.44 12.65 -38.41
C LYS A 571 9.28 11.65 -38.28
N LYS A 572 9.53 10.50 -37.65
CA LYS A 572 8.49 9.49 -37.38
C LYS A 572 7.50 9.99 -36.34
N ILE A 573 8.00 10.61 -35.25
CA ILE A 573 7.18 11.24 -34.20
C ILE A 573 6.24 12.28 -34.82
N GLU A 574 6.76 13.22 -35.61
CA GLU A 574 5.96 14.29 -36.22
C GLU A 574 4.92 13.77 -37.22
N THR A 575 5.25 12.72 -37.98
CA THR A 575 4.30 12.07 -38.88
C THR A 575 3.13 11.48 -38.09
N GLU A 576 3.42 10.73 -37.02
CA GLU A 576 2.40 10.11 -36.18
C GLU A 576 1.56 11.14 -35.42
N ILE A 577 2.18 12.24 -34.96
CA ILE A 577 1.46 13.37 -34.34
C ILE A 577 0.43 13.93 -35.31
N LEU A 578 0.81 14.21 -36.57
CA LEU A 578 -0.11 14.78 -37.56
C LEU A 578 -1.29 13.84 -37.84
N ASP A 579 -1.05 12.54 -37.94
CA ASP A 579 -2.10 11.55 -38.15
C ASP A 579 -3.08 11.49 -36.96
N LEU A 580 -2.56 11.54 -35.72
CA LEU A 580 -3.38 11.56 -34.51
C LEU A 580 -4.15 12.87 -34.37
N LEU A 581 -3.56 14.01 -34.71
CA LEU A 581 -4.24 15.31 -34.74
C LEU A 581 -5.40 15.31 -35.73
N LEU A 582 -5.21 14.75 -36.92
CA LEU A 582 -6.28 14.59 -37.90
C LEU A 582 -7.43 13.73 -37.35
N LYS A 583 -7.11 12.59 -36.72
CA LYS A 583 -8.11 11.68 -36.13
C LYS A 583 -8.91 12.35 -35.01
N ILE A 584 -8.24 13.06 -34.08
CA ILE A 584 -8.88 13.66 -32.90
C ILE A 584 -9.59 14.96 -33.27
N TYR A 585 -8.92 15.88 -33.97
CA TYR A 585 -9.42 17.24 -34.21
C TYR A 585 -10.12 17.42 -35.56
N GLY A 586 -10.07 16.40 -36.44
CA GLY A 586 -10.72 16.41 -37.76
C GLY A 586 -10.01 17.26 -38.81
N LYS A 587 -8.87 17.88 -38.46
CA LYS A 587 -7.99 18.61 -39.36
C LYS A 587 -6.57 18.66 -38.80
N ASN A 588 -5.59 18.87 -39.68
CA ASN A 588 -4.22 19.10 -39.24
C ASN A 588 -4.07 20.48 -38.60
N HIS A 589 -3.32 20.50 -37.52
CA HIS A 589 -2.89 21.69 -36.80
C HIS A 589 -1.36 21.74 -36.82
N SER A 590 -0.77 22.93 -36.62
CA SER A 590 0.67 23.03 -36.42
C SER A 590 1.07 22.21 -35.19
N ILE A 591 2.15 21.44 -35.29
CA ILE A 591 2.67 20.68 -34.15
C ILE A 591 3.11 21.63 -33.04
N ASP A 592 3.71 22.77 -33.39
CA ASP A 592 4.15 23.77 -32.43
C ASP A 592 2.96 24.45 -31.72
N ASP A 593 1.84 24.69 -32.42
CA ASP A 593 0.61 25.21 -31.79
C ASP A 593 0.03 24.20 -30.80
N TYR A 594 0.03 22.90 -31.14
CA TYR A 594 -0.45 21.86 -30.25
C TYR A 594 0.49 21.66 -29.04
N GLU A 595 1.80 21.66 -29.25
CA GLU A 595 2.80 21.60 -28.19
C GLU A 595 2.65 22.77 -27.22
N ALA A 596 2.47 23.99 -27.73
CA ALA A 596 2.15 25.16 -26.92
C ALA A 596 0.82 24.99 -26.16
N SER A 597 -0.21 24.41 -26.79
CA SER A 597 -1.50 24.12 -26.12
C SER A 597 -1.37 23.10 -24.98
N TRP A 598 -0.50 22.10 -25.14
CA TRP A 598 -0.21 21.11 -24.11
C TRP A 598 0.50 21.76 -22.91
N LEU A 599 1.47 22.64 -23.16
CA LEU A 599 2.17 23.39 -22.10
C LEU A 599 1.27 24.42 -21.37
N MET A 600 0.12 24.76 -21.93
CA MET A 600 -0.90 25.61 -21.30
C MET A 600 -1.82 24.85 -20.35
N ARG A 601 -1.75 23.51 -20.27
CA ARG A 601 -2.74 22.72 -19.51
C ARG A 601 -2.68 22.91 -17.99
N ASP A 602 -1.63 23.53 -17.47
CA ASP A 602 -1.53 23.94 -16.07
C ASP A 602 -2.45 25.11 -15.67
N ILE A 603 -3.09 25.76 -16.65
CA ILE A 603 -4.11 26.80 -16.46
C ILE A 603 -5.44 26.17 -16.05
N CYS A 604 -6.19 26.85 -15.17
CA CYS A 604 -7.56 26.46 -14.85
C CYS A 604 -8.54 26.67 -16.02
N PRO A 605 -9.13 25.60 -16.62
CA PRO A 605 -10.11 25.73 -17.70
C PRO A 605 -11.42 26.40 -17.26
N VAL A 606 -11.74 26.37 -15.96
CA VAL A 606 -12.90 27.09 -15.42
C VAL A 606 -12.72 28.60 -15.60
N HIS A 607 -11.53 29.12 -15.33
CA HIS A 607 -11.22 30.54 -15.48
C HIS A 607 -10.99 30.93 -16.94
N ALA A 608 -10.34 30.04 -17.71
CA ALA A 608 -10.07 30.25 -19.13
C ALA A 608 -11.34 30.37 -19.98
N ASN A 609 -12.43 29.71 -19.58
CA ASN A 609 -13.71 29.73 -20.30
C ASN A 609 -14.60 30.97 -20.01
N TYR A 610 -14.20 31.89 -19.13
CA TYR A 610 -14.91 33.17 -19.00
C TYR A 610 -14.45 34.17 -20.06
N ASP A 611 -15.39 34.91 -20.65
CA ASP A 611 -15.11 35.88 -21.71
C ASP A 611 -14.37 37.12 -21.19
N ASN A 612 -14.66 37.52 -19.95
CA ASN A 612 -14.06 38.70 -19.32
C ASN A 612 -14.05 38.60 -17.79
N TYR A 613 -13.27 39.49 -17.17
CA TYR A 613 -13.08 39.55 -15.72
C TYR A 613 -14.38 39.76 -14.93
N LEU A 614 -15.31 40.57 -15.45
CA LEU A 614 -16.56 40.85 -14.75
C LEU A 614 -17.40 39.58 -14.58
N GLN A 615 -17.47 38.75 -15.62
CA GLN A 615 -18.13 37.45 -15.56
C GLN A 615 -17.40 36.48 -14.61
N ALA A 616 -16.07 36.43 -14.70
CA ALA A 616 -15.26 35.53 -13.88
C ALA A 616 -15.37 35.84 -12.38
N SER A 617 -15.29 37.13 -12.00
CA SER A 617 -15.29 37.60 -10.62
C SER A 617 -16.59 37.33 -9.85
N GLN A 618 -17.70 37.10 -10.55
CA GLN A 618 -18.98 36.70 -9.95
C GLN A 618 -19.06 35.19 -9.66
N SER A 619 -18.08 34.40 -10.13
CA SER A 619 -18.08 32.96 -9.93
C SER A 619 -17.66 32.57 -8.51
N LYS A 620 -18.36 31.59 -7.93
CA LYS A 620 -17.97 30.96 -6.65
C LYS A 620 -16.58 30.32 -6.68
N HIS A 621 -16.09 29.97 -7.87
CA HIS A 621 -14.77 29.37 -8.10
C HIS A 621 -13.71 30.41 -8.49
N PHE A 622 -14.04 31.70 -8.49
CA PHE A 622 -13.09 32.75 -8.84
C PHE A 622 -11.88 32.75 -7.91
N ASN A 623 -10.73 33.03 -8.50
CA ASN A 623 -9.46 33.18 -7.83
C ASN A 623 -8.68 34.24 -8.62
N GLN A 624 -8.37 35.36 -7.98
CA GLN A 624 -7.69 36.47 -8.61
C GLN A 624 -6.31 36.07 -9.15
N ASN A 625 -5.53 35.33 -8.35
CA ASN A 625 -4.17 34.95 -8.72
C ASN A 625 -4.16 34.02 -9.94
N GLU A 626 -5.13 33.12 -10.04
CA GLU A 626 -5.26 32.24 -11.21
C GLU A 626 -5.66 33.04 -12.45
N TRP A 627 -6.54 34.03 -12.32
CA TRP A 627 -6.88 34.92 -13.42
C TRP A 627 -5.65 35.68 -13.94
N ASP A 628 -4.89 36.29 -13.03
CA ASP A 628 -3.68 37.05 -13.36
C ASP A 628 -2.60 36.15 -13.99
N TYR A 629 -2.47 34.91 -13.51
CA TYR A 629 -1.58 33.90 -14.09
C TYR A 629 -1.92 33.62 -15.55
N ILE A 630 -3.21 33.43 -15.87
CA ILE A 630 -3.68 33.16 -17.24
C ILE A 630 -3.37 34.34 -18.16
N GLU A 631 -3.74 35.56 -17.75
CA GLU A 631 -3.50 36.76 -18.56
C GLU A 631 -2.00 37.00 -18.81
N SER A 632 -1.13 36.62 -17.88
CA SER A 632 0.32 36.72 -18.05
C SER A 632 0.92 35.65 -18.97
N LYS A 633 0.25 34.51 -19.12
CA LYS A 633 0.82 33.31 -19.73
C LYS A 633 0.48 33.15 -21.20
N THR A 634 -0.70 33.60 -21.64
CA THR A 634 -1.18 33.29 -22.99
C THR A 634 -2.07 34.38 -23.58
N ASP A 635 -1.98 34.54 -24.90
CA ASP A 635 -2.98 35.28 -25.67
C ASP A 635 -4.18 34.37 -25.94
N ARG A 636 -5.34 34.75 -25.39
CA ARG A 636 -6.62 34.05 -25.55
C ARG A 636 -7.09 33.94 -27.01
N LYS A 637 -6.50 34.69 -27.94
CA LYS A 637 -6.80 34.61 -29.38
C LYS A 637 -5.87 33.67 -30.15
N SER A 638 -4.83 33.14 -29.52
CA SER A 638 -3.86 32.27 -30.17
C SER A 638 -4.47 30.92 -30.59
N THR A 639 -3.92 30.31 -31.64
CA THR A 639 -4.32 28.95 -32.07
C THR A 639 -4.09 27.93 -30.95
N ALA A 640 -2.99 28.07 -30.19
CA ALA A 640 -2.66 27.23 -29.05
C ALA A 640 -3.74 27.30 -27.95
N PHE A 641 -4.23 28.50 -27.61
CA PHE A 641 -5.31 28.64 -26.64
C PHE A 641 -6.61 27.98 -27.11
N LEU A 642 -6.97 28.14 -28.39
CA LEU A 642 -8.14 27.46 -28.98
C LEU A 642 -8.00 25.93 -28.94
N LEU A 643 -6.79 25.40 -29.18
CA LEU A 643 -6.52 23.97 -29.05
C LEU A 643 -6.62 23.47 -27.61
N PHE A 644 -6.14 24.26 -26.65
CA PHE A 644 -6.32 24.00 -25.22
C PHE A 644 -7.82 23.92 -24.84
N GLN A 645 -8.64 24.86 -25.33
CA GLN A 645 -10.09 24.80 -25.11
C GLN A 645 -10.71 23.53 -25.72
N LYS A 646 -10.34 23.20 -26.96
CA LYS A 646 -10.82 21.98 -27.63
C LYS A 646 -10.40 20.69 -26.93
N TYR A 647 -9.21 20.64 -26.34
CA TYR A 647 -8.79 19.49 -25.52
C TYR A 647 -9.76 19.23 -24.36
N HIS A 648 -10.41 20.28 -23.83
CA HIS A 648 -11.48 20.18 -22.85
C HIS A 648 -12.87 20.02 -23.45
N GLU A 649 -13.12 20.10 -24.75
CA GLU A 649 -14.48 19.96 -25.29
C GLU A 649 -14.87 18.48 -25.50
N LEU A 650 -16.05 18.09 -25.00
CA LEU A 650 -16.51 16.70 -24.97
C LEU A 650 -16.40 15.93 -26.31
N PRO A 651 -16.71 16.52 -27.48
CA PRO A 651 -16.54 15.84 -28.77
C PRO A 651 -15.10 15.39 -29.06
N TYR A 652 -14.11 16.19 -28.68
CA TYR A 652 -12.70 15.86 -28.88
C TYR A 652 -12.21 14.90 -27.78
N ARG A 653 -12.72 15.00 -26.55
CA ARG A 653 -12.42 14.02 -25.48
C ARG A 653 -12.78 12.60 -25.89
N LYS A 654 -13.99 12.41 -26.42
CA LYS A 654 -14.47 11.10 -26.90
C LYS A 654 -13.53 10.49 -27.95
N LYS A 655 -13.02 11.32 -28.87
CA LYS A 655 -12.04 10.87 -29.88
C LYS A 655 -10.65 10.64 -29.29
N TYR A 656 -10.23 11.48 -28.34
CA TYR A 656 -8.98 11.33 -27.60
C TYR A 656 -8.93 10.00 -26.84
N GLU A 657 -10.05 9.61 -26.22
CA GLU A 657 -10.20 8.40 -25.40
C GLU A 657 -10.41 7.11 -26.22
N MET A 658 -10.53 7.19 -27.55
CA MET A 658 -10.60 6.01 -28.39
C MET A 658 -9.32 5.18 -28.26
N ILE A 659 -9.48 3.87 -28.08
CA ILE A 659 -8.34 2.95 -27.94
C ILE A 659 -7.72 2.67 -29.31
N THR A 660 -6.40 2.73 -29.37
CA THR A 660 -5.61 2.29 -30.52
C THR A 660 -4.60 1.24 -30.10
N GLU A 661 -4.17 0.41 -31.06
CA GLU A 661 -3.06 -0.52 -30.92
C GLU A 661 -1.78 0.15 -31.44
N ILE A 662 -0.68 0.01 -30.70
CA ILE A 662 0.66 0.45 -31.10
C ILE A 662 1.68 -0.69 -30.97
N GLU A 663 2.79 -0.58 -31.68
CA GLU A 663 3.96 -1.42 -31.43
C GLU A 663 4.69 -0.97 -30.16
N THR A 664 4.89 -1.89 -29.21
CA THR A 664 5.55 -1.61 -27.92
C THR A 664 6.97 -1.07 -28.10
N GLU A 665 7.70 -1.59 -29.10
CA GLU A 665 9.06 -1.15 -29.46
C GLU A 665 9.08 -0.41 -30.81
N GLY A 666 8.01 0.31 -31.16
CA GLY A 666 7.84 0.95 -32.47
C GLY A 666 8.80 2.13 -32.72
N ILE A 667 8.35 3.35 -32.40
CA ILE A 667 9.20 4.56 -32.53
C ILE A 667 10.33 4.56 -31.49
N PHE A 668 10.04 4.03 -30.30
CA PHE A 668 10.95 4.02 -29.16
C PHE A 668 11.31 2.57 -28.82
N ASP A 669 12.54 2.17 -29.17
CA ASP A 669 13.12 0.92 -28.69
C ASP A 669 13.61 1.07 -27.23
N ARG A 670 14.06 -0.04 -26.65
CA ARG A 670 14.54 -0.11 -25.26
C ARG A 670 15.63 0.91 -24.93
N ASP A 671 16.53 1.17 -25.87
CA ASP A 671 17.64 2.12 -25.71
C ASP A 671 17.13 3.57 -25.70
N LYS A 672 16.20 3.90 -26.59
CA LYS A 672 15.57 5.24 -26.61
C LYS A 672 14.75 5.48 -25.35
N ILE A 673 14.00 4.48 -24.88
CA ILE A 673 13.26 4.57 -23.60
C ILE A 673 14.24 4.82 -22.44
N THR A 674 15.35 4.07 -22.39
CA THR A 674 16.37 4.23 -21.35
C THR A 674 16.98 5.64 -21.35
N LYS A 675 17.24 6.23 -22.53
CA LYS A 675 17.73 7.61 -22.63
C LYS A 675 16.72 8.62 -22.08
N LEU A 676 15.44 8.47 -22.43
CA LEU A 676 14.37 9.33 -21.90
C LEU A 676 14.27 9.24 -20.36
N GLN A 677 14.44 8.05 -19.79
CA GLN A 677 14.48 7.86 -18.33
C GLN A 677 15.61 8.66 -17.68
N LEU A 678 16.84 8.54 -18.23
CA LEU A 678 18.01 9.29 -17.75
C LEU A 678 17.85 10.80 -17.90
N ASP A 679 17.22 11.27 -18.97
CA ASP A 679 16.95 12.69 -19.18
C ASP A 679 15.94 13.27 -18.18
N ILE A 680 14.91 12.50 -17.81
CA ILE A 680 13.97 12.89 -16.76
C ILE A 680 14.65 12.91 -15.40
N LEU A 681 15.48 11.92 -15.07
CA LEU A 681 16.27 11.90 -13.84
C LEU A 681 17.21 13.11 -13.75
N LYS A 682 17.87 13.47 -14.87
CA LYS A 682 18.70 14.68 -14.97
C LYS A 682 17.89 15.94 -14.72
N MET A 683 16.72 16.07 -15.35
CA MET A 683 15.84 17.22 -15.13
C MET A 683 15.40 17.33 -13.66
N MET A 684 15.06 16.21 -13.02
CA MET A 684 14.71 16.17 -11.60
C MET A 684 15.87 16.66 -10.74
N CYS A 685 17.10 16.23 -11.02
CA CYS A 685 18.31 16.73 -10.37
C CYS A 685 18.52 18.24 -10.55
N GLU A 686 18.39 18.74 -11.80
CA GLU A 686 18.55 20.17 -12.13
C GLU A 686 17.55 21.06 -11.37
N LYS A 687 16.35 20.53 -11.06
CA LYS A 687 15.32 21.21 -10.28
C LYS A 687 15.40 20.94 -8.77
N GLY A 688 16.32 20.09 -8.32
CA GLY A 688 16.43 19.69 -6.91
C GLY A 688 15.22 18.89 -6.40
N ILE A 689 14.55 18.14 -7.28
CA ILE A 689 13.44 17.26 -6.93
C ILE A 689 13.99 16.00 -6.25
N ILE A 690 13.28 15.50 -5.25
CA ILE A 690 13.62 14.30 -4.49
C ILE A 690 12.64 13.17 -4.88
N ILE A 691 13.10 11.92 -4.88
CA ILE A 691 12.25 10.74 -5.07
C ILE A 691 11.88 10.15 -3.71
N GLU A 692 10.60 9.94 -3.45
CA GLU A 692 10.12 9.06 -2.38
C GLU A 692 9.98 7.65 -2.95
N THR A 693 10.71 6.68 -2.41
CA THR A 693 10.57 5.28 -2.83
C THR A 693 9.90 4.46 -1.74
N LEU A 694 8.97 3.60 -2.14
CA LEU A 694 8.11 2.81 -1.26
C LEU A 694 8.27 1.34 -1.63
N PRO A 695 9.29 0.64 -1.11
CA PRO A 695 9.78 -0.61 -1.69
C PRO A 695 8.72 -1.70 -1.87
N THR A 696 7.99 -2.05 -0.81
CA THR A 696 6.98 -3.11 -0.91
C THR A 696 5.82 -2.69 -1.83
N SER A 697 5.38 -1.44 -1.75
CA SER A 697 4.33 -0.88 -2.61
C SER A 697 4.73 -0.93 -4.09
N ASN A 698 5.92 -0.41 -4.41
CA ASN A 698 6.50 -0.43 -5.75
C ASN A 698 6.57 -1.85 -6.32
N VAL A 699 6.99 -2.83 -5.52
CA VAL A 699 7.10 -4.23 -5.96
C VAL A 699 5.73 -4.88 -6.18
N ARG A 700 4.72 -4.53 -5.38
CA ARG A 700 3.37 -5.13 -5.46
C ARG A 700 2.50 -4.49 -6.53
N ILE A 701 2.55 -3.18 -6.68
CA ILE A 701 1.76 -2.41 -7.64
C ILE A 701 2.43 -2.42 -9.01
N GLY A 702 3.75 -2.21 -9.07
CA GLY A 702 4.49 -2.13 -10.31
C GLY A 702 4.62 -3.45 -11.06
N ILE A 703 5.38 -3.43 -12.16
CA ILE A 703 5.59 -4.60 -13.04
C ILE A 703 6.55 -5.65 -12.46
N HIS A 704 7.01 -5.46 -11.23
CA HIS A 704 8.02 -6.30 -10.61
C HIS A 704 7.45 -7.68 -10.31
N LYS A 705 8.26 -8.72 -10.57
CA LYS A 705 7.90 -10.09 -10.19
C LYS A 705 7.99 -10.26 -8.67
N ASP A 706 9.11 -9.80 -8.13
CA ASP A 706 9.53 -9.87 -6.74
C ASP A 706 10.65 -8.82 -6.54
N PHE A 707 11.21 -8.75 -5.33
CA PHE A 707 12.29 -7.81 -5.02
C PHE A 707 13.54 -7.99 -5.89
N SER A 708 13.78 -9.14 -6.53
CA SER A 708 14.96 -9.33 -7.39
C SER A 708 14.94 -8.42 -8.63
N THR A 709 13.76 -7.97 -9.06
CA THR A 709 13.57 -7.05 -10.19
C THR A 709 13.41 -5.59 -9.77
N TYR A 710 13.52 -5.28 -8.47
CA TYR A 710 13.25 -3.94 -7.95
C TYR A 710 14.20 -2.89 -8.55
N HIS A 711 13.62 -1.81 -9.10
CA HIS A 711 14.36 -0.83 -9.89
C HIS A 711 15.33 0.05 -9.09
N PHE A 712 15.27 0.02 -7.76
CA PHE A 712 16.12 0.82 -6.89
C PHE A 712 17.62 0.63 -7.18
N PHE A 713 18.08 -0.62 -7.35
CA PHE A 713 19.49 -0.86 -7.64
C PHE A 713 19.93 -0.29 -8.99
N ARG A 714 19.03 -0.17 -9.95
CA ARG A 714 19.33 0.43 -11.27
C ARG A 714 19.61 1.92 -11.16
N TRP A 715 18.88 2.64 -10.31
CA TRP A 715 19.23 4.03 -9.98
C TRP A 715 20.63 4.12 -9.37
N ILE A 716 20.99 3.22 -8.45
CA ILE A 716 22.33 3.20 -7.85
C ILE A 716 23.42 2.89 -8.89
N GLN A 717 23.19 1.93 -9.78
CA GLN A 717 24.12 1.60 -10.86
C GLN A 717 24.37 2.79 -11.78
N TRP A 718 23.31 3.46 -12.22
CA TRP A 718 23.44 4.65 -13.05
C TRP A 718 24.14 5.80 -12.35
N GLU A 719 23.90 6.00 -11.06
CA GLU A 719 24.66 6.99 -10.31
C GLU A 719 26.17 6.68 -10.31
N ARG A 720 26.55 5.41 -10.16
CA ARG A 720 27.96 4.97 -10.23
C ARG A 720 28.56 5.13 -11.62
N GLU A 721 27.73 5.01 -12.66
CA GLU A 721 28.11 5.29 -14.05
C GLU A 721 28.22 6.80 -14.34
N GLY A 722 27.93 7.66 -13.36
CA GLY A 722 28.08 9.12 -13.46
C GLY A 722 26.82 9.84 -13.96
N TYR A 723 25.69 9.14 -14.08
CA TYR A 723 24.42 9.79 -14.40
C TYR A 723 23.87 10.55 -13.18
N PRO A 724 23.23 11.71 -13.40
CA PRO A 724 22.61 12.48 -12.33
C PRO A 724 21.32 11.79 -11.84
N ILE A 725 21.36 11.26 -10.63
CA ILE A 725 20.22 10.60 -9.98
C ILE A 725 19.70 11.47 -8.82
N PRO A 726 18.38 11.76 -8.75
CA PRO A 726 17.79 12.50 -7.64
C PRO A 726 18.13 11.91 -6.28
N LYS A 727 18.08 12.73 -5.23
CA LYS A 727 18.15 12.17 -3.88
C LYS A 727 16.92 11.31 -3.65
N ILE A 728 17.11 10.18 -2.97
CA ILE A 728 16.04 9.21 -2.69
C ILE A 728 15.83 9.15 -1.18
N VAL A 729 14.56 9.19 -0.77
CA VAL A 729 14.08 9.00 0.60
C VAL A 729 13.09 7.85 0.68
N LEU A 730 12.81 7.36 1.89
CA LEU A 730 11.97 6.18 2.11
C LEU A 730 10.65 6.50 2.79
N GLY A 731 9.65 5.67 2.50
CA GLY A 731 8.43 5.55 3.28
C GLY A 731 7.77 4.17 3.12
N SER A 732 6.73 3.94 3.93
CA SER A 732 6.09 2.63 4.09
C SER A 732 4.69 2.49 3.46
N ASP A 733 4.16 3.58 2.89
CA ASP A 733 2.89 3.63 2.19
C ASP A 733 1.68 3.21 3.06
N ASP A 734 0.86 2.26 2.59
CA ASP A 734 -0.21 1.59 3.32
C ASP A 734 0.30 0.34 4.05
N THR A 735 0.97 0.55 5.20
CA THR A 735 1.59 -0.51 6.03
C THR A 735 0.72 -1.75 6.30
N GLY A 736 -0.59 -1.56 6.48
CA GLY A 736 -1.54 -2.64 6.72
C GLY A 736 -1.90 -3.42 5.45
N ILE A 737 -1.97 -2.76 4.30
CA ILE A 737 -2.23 -3.38 3.00
C ILE A 737 -1.01 -4.14 2.51
N PHE A 738 0.19 -3.61 2.74
CA PHE A 738 1.43 -4.27 2.30
C PHE A 738 2.04 -5.20 3.35
N ALA A 739 1.44 -5.29 4.55
CA ALA A 739 1.95 -6.06 5.69
C ALA A 739 3.42 -5.74 6.00
N THR A 740 3.72 -4.46 6.17
CA THR A 740 5.08 -3.93 6.36
C THR A 740 5.11 -2.81 7.40
N ASN A 741 6.31 -2.31 7.71
CA ASN A 741 6.57 -1.12 8.50
C ASN A 741 7.88 -0.48 8.03
N ILE A 742 8.19 0.73 8.49
CA ILE A 742 9.39 1.45 8.01
C ILE A 742 10.69 0.67 8.24
N TYR A 743 10.84 -0.07 9.34
CA TYR A 743 12.03 -0.90 9.55
C TYR A 743 12.14 -1.93 8.44
N ASN A 744 11.05 -2.62 8.14
CA ASN A 744 11.00 -3.64 7.11
C ASN A 744 11.22 -3.07 5.71
N GLU A 745 10.85 -1.82 5.42
CA GLU A 745 11.21 -1.19 4.14
C GLU A 745 12.72 -0.97 3.99
N TYR A 746 13.41 -0.52 5.05
CA TYR A 746 14.88 -0.47 5.06
C TYR A 746 15.47 -1.88 4.94
N ALA A 747 14.89 -2.87 5.63
CA ALA A 747 15.36 -4.26 5.61
C ALA A 747 15.14 -4.91 4.23
N ASN A 748 14.03 -4.63 3.56
CA ASN A 748 13.73 -5.11 2.20
C ASN A 748 14.74 -4.55 1.19
N ILE A 749 15.14 -3.27 1.31
CA ILE A 749 16.23 -2.70 0.52
C ILE A 749 17.56 -3.40 0.84
N TYR A 750 17.86 -3.59 2.12
CA TYR A 750 19.10 -4.25 2.54
C TYR A 750 19.19 -5.68 1.96
N GLY A 751 18.13 -6.47 2.08
CA GLY A 751 18.03 -7.82 1.50
C GLY A 751 18.14 -7.80 -0.02
N HIS A 752 17.44 -6.87 -0.70
CA HIS A 752 17.55 -6.70 -2.14
C HIS A 752 19.00 -6.41 -2.58
N LEU A 753 19.74 -5.59 -1.83
CA LEU A 753 21.15 -5.29 -2.10
C LEU A 753 22.06 -6.51 -1.87
N ASN A 754 21.76 -7.38 -0.89
CA ASN A 754 22.51 -8.63 -0.64
C ASN A 754 22.44 -9.58 -1.83
N GLU A 755 21.29 -9.63 -2.50
CA GLU A 755 21.06 -10.49 -3.66
C GLU A 755 21.81 -9.99 -4.92
N GLN A 756 22.29 -8.74 -4.93
CA GLN A 756 22.98 -8.16 -6.09
C GLN A 756 24.44 -8.61 -6.16
N LYS A 757 24.79 -9.38 -7.20
CA LYS A 757 26.15 -9.91 -7.44
C LYS A 757 27.28 -8.86 -7.43
N HIS A 758 26.97 -7.60 -7.69
CA HIS A 758 27.94 -6.50 -7.79
C HIS A 758 27.87 -5.51 -6.62
N CYS A 759 27.17 -5.85 -5.53
CA CYS A 759 27.10 -5.03 -4.33
C CYS A 759 27.91 -5.67 -3.20
N THR A 760 29.02 -5.05 -2.81
CA THR A 760 29.78 -5.48 -1.62
C THR A 760 29.06 -5.07 -0.33
N GLU A 761 29.50 -5.61 0.81
CA GLU A 761 28.99 -5.17 2.12
C GLU A 761 29.26 -3.67 2.38
N ALA A 762 30.44 -3.17 2.02
CA ALA A 762 30.78 -1.76 2.16
C ALA A 762 29.91 -0.87 1.26
N ASP A 763 29.65 -1.32 0.03
CA ASP A 763 28.75 -0.63 -0.90
C ASP A 763 27.33 -0.52 -0.33
N ARG A 764 26.81 -1.63 0.19
CA ARG A 764 25.49 -1.71 0.79
C ARG A 764 25.37 -0.74 1.96
N ASP A 765 26.32 -0.77 2.89
CA ASP A 765 26.33 0.12 4.04
C ASP A 765 26.39 1.60 3.65
N GLN A 766 27.15 1.94 2.61
CA GLN A 766 27.21 3.30 2.07
C GLN A 766 25.87 3.73 1.46
N ILE A 767 25.20 2.84 0.71
CA ILE A 767 23.87 3.11 0.14
C ILE A 767 22.85 3.32 1.26
N MET A 768 22.85 2.48 2.28
CA MET A 768 21.95 2.60 3.44
C MET A 768 22.19 3.91 4.21
N ASP A 769 23.46 4.27 4.45
CA ASP A 769 23.79 5.54 5.12
C ASP A 769 23.31 6.75 4.32
N LYS A 770 23.41 6.68 3.00
CA LYS A 770 22.95 7.73 2.11
C LYS A 770 21.43 7.87 2.16
N LEU A 771 20.68 6.77 2.06
CA LEU A 771 19.21 6.77 2.15
C LEU A 771 18.74 7.35 3.49
N TYR A 772 19.37 6.90 4.57
CA TYR A 772 19.05 7.33 5.92
C TYR A 772 19.34 8.84 6.12
N LYS A 773 20.53 9.32 5.71
CA LYS A 773 20.89 10.75 5.75
C LYS A 773 19.99 11.62 4.87
N ASN A 774 19.64 11.15 3.67
CA ASN A 774 18.67 11.86 2.82
C ASN A 774 17.33 12.01 3.56
N SER A 775 16.85 10.95 4.21
CA SER A 775 15.58 10.99 4.95
C SER A 775 15.63 11.97 6.13
N GLN A 776 16.79 12.15 6.77
CA GLN A 776 16.99 13.19 7.79
C GLN A 776 16.96 14.61 7.21
N GLN A 777 17.58 14.80 6.05
CA GLN A 777 17.79 16.09 5.40
C GLN A 777 16.53 16.62 4.70
N PHE A 778 15.78 15.74 4.03
CA PHE A 778 14.68 16.12 3.13
C PHE A 778 13.27 15.90 3.71
N LYS A 779 13.17 15.61 5.02
CA LYS A 779 11.88 15.62 5.73
C LYS A 779 11.21 17.00 5.67
N PHE A 780 9.89 17.03 5.63
CA PHE A 780 9.08 18.25 5.65
C PHE A 780 8.88 18.67 7.10
N SER A 781 9.85 19.42 7.63
CA SER A 781 9.86 19.96 8.99
C SER A 781 9.11 21.27 9.12
#